data_AF-A0A2A2T2B8-F1
#
_entry.id   AF-A0A2A2T2B8-F1
#
_cell.length_a   1.000
_cell.length_b   1.000
_cell.length_c   1.000
_cell.angle_alpha   90.00
_cell.angle_beta   90.00
_cell.angle_gamma   90.00
#
_symmetry.space_group_name_H-M   'P 1'
#
loop_
_entity.id
_entity.type
_entity.pdbx_description
1 polymer ?
#
loop_
_entity_poly.entity_id
_entity_poly.type
_entity_poly.pdbx_seq_one_letter_code
_entity_poly.pdbx_strand_id
1 'polypeptide(L)'
;MRRAAMPFAETSEPTGQRPMHWHWGAALALLGVAGAVQAQTPPLSIDETFRNATAPDWSLLGPVGGTASDPAVLTAASGGMDAPGEGWLRLTKAAAAQAGTALYKQAFSSSKGVDVSFQYATWGTNSGRGGDGFTFYLIDGAEADPVVGARGGSLGYSWGNYGAGVKSGYVGIGFDEYGNFSHPTFGVCALGPNVTACDRLQHRVAVRGSGHLLGFAPGDVQNKSTGFKLLHNKMPTMPPPDTTIFTGSRADAKNVRIVITPAPEVKLTVILEGQTIVDQLPLTQANGDPVDGMAALPATFKMGFSSSTGGAINHHEIRNLTVRQAQLEATPDSYSTPHGQALNVAADAPNALGANDLGIMPGAVYSLQGQATGGTATVNADGSFRFEPAADFVGEASFTYQVCNQPATNPANCKTALATVIVGPNAQPDEATTTVGQPANGDLKANDTAPAGATYKLKTAPNAAQGTATVNADGAYTFTPAAGFSGDASFTYEVCTGPGGTAPCAEATVTVKVNPKATADSYSTTLNTALPADASRNLGANDDKPNNAKFSLVPGSATNGTATVEPDGTFSFTPAQGFVGDATFSYKVCNEAGTHCSADTTVTVKVGAAAPQVADDSATTTVGQPANGDLKANDTVPAGATYKLKTAPNAAQGTATVNADGTYTFTPAAGFSGDASFIYEVCSGPGGTAPCAQATVTIKVNPKATADSYSTAPNAELPADASRNLGANDDKPNNAKFSLVPGSATNGTATVNPDGTFSFKPDQDFVGDATFSYKVCNEAGTHCSADTTVTIKVSSAPVAQPDEFTVAPGQPIQGDVKGNDVVPAGAVFSLVPGTPVPDPATQGALVFNNDGTFTFTPVQGFTGTVDFEYQMCAGPGGTAPCVRASVRLNVQAIVLPSTVPVPALNLWSLLGLSALLGVFGLRRRQRQ
;
A
#
# COMPACT_ATOMS: atom_id res chain seq x y z
N MET A 1 -61.42 8.58 -23.40
CA MET A 1 -62.77 8.88 -22.85
C MET A 1 -62.98 10.39 -23.06
N ARG A 2 -63.64 10.85 -24.13
CA ARG A 2 -65.08 11.27 -24.20
C ARG A 2 -65.53 12.02 -22.93
N ARG A 3 -66.09 13.23 -22.91
CA ARG A 3 -66.77 14.12 -23.90
C ARG A 3 -66.86 15.53 -23.27
N ALA A 4 -66.58 16.63 -23.99
CA ALA A 4 -67.52 17.57 -24.68
C ALA A 4 -68.10 18.67 -23.75
N ALA A 5 -68.33 19.94 -24.12
CA ALA A 5 -68.39 20.72 -25.38
C ALA A 5 -68.06 22.21 -25.05
N MET A 6 -67.37 23.06 -25.85
CA MET A 6 -67.60 23.64 -27.20
C MET A 6 -68.74 24.69 -27.29
N PRO A 7 -68.71 25.67 -28.24
CA PRO A 7 -68.20 27.04 -28.09
C PRO A 7 -69.22 28.12 -28.58
N PHE A 8 -68.86 29.41 -28.71
CA PHE A 8 -69.04 30.25 -29.92
C PHE A 8 -68.61 31.72 -29.72
N ALA A 9 -68.12 32.30 -30.81
CA ALA A 9 -67.78 33.71 -31.01
C ALA A 9 -68.90 34.44 -31.78
N GLU A 10 -68.98 35.77 -31.65
CA GLU A 10 -69.13 36.78 -32.73
C GLU A 10 -69.84 38.07 -32.27
N THR A 11 -69.16 39.19 -32.55
CA THR A 11 -69.59 40.52 -33.00
C THR A 11 -71.04 41.00 -32.80
N SER A 12 -71.21 42.19 -32.22
CA SER A 12 -71.98 43.30 -32.80
C SER A 12 -71.90 44.58 -31.94
N GLU A 13 -71.33 45.65 -32.50
CA GLU A 13 -71.75 47.05 -32.26
C GLU A 13 -73.23 47.23 -32.72
N PRO A 14 -74.01 48.25 -32.29
CA PRO A 14 -73.66 49.65 -32.62
C PRO A 14 -74.28 50.79 -31.75
N THR A 15 -73.87 52.02 -32.10
CA THR A 15 -74.54 53.33 -31.90
C THR A 15 -74.72 53.83 -30.46
N GLY A 16 -74.42 55.07 -30.09
CA GLY A 16 -74.06 56.27 -30.83
C GLY A 16 -74.52 57.46 -29.98
N GLN A 17 -73.67 58.49 -29.82
CA GLN A 17 -74.04 59.92 -29.77
C GLN A 17 -72.82 60.75 -29.34
N ARG A 18 -72.25 61.48 -30.30
CA ARG A 18 -71.70 62.84 -30.11
C ARG A 18 -72.92 63.80 -30.07
N PRO A 19 -72.83 65.12 -29.72
CA PRO A 19 -71.64 65.97 -29.60
C PRO A 19 -71.66 67.00 -28.43
N MET A 20 -70.57 67.74 -28.25
CA MET A 20 -70.52 69.22 -28.36
C MET A 20 -69.46 69.84 -27.46
N HIS A 21 -68.52 70.51 -28.12
CA HIS A 21 -67.68 71.58 -27.60
C HIS A 21 -68.54 72.72 -27.04
N TRP A 22 -68.21 73.20 -25.83
CA TRP A 22 -68.49 74.58 -25.42
C TRP A 22 -67.25 75.17 -24.73
N HIS A 23 -66.60 76.09 -25.44
CA HIS A 23 -65.80 77.18 -24.89
C HIS A 23 -66.75 78.21 -24.29
N TRP A 24 -66.66 78.51 -22.99
CA TRP A 24 -66.91 79.83 -22.37
C TRP A 24 -66.13 79.76 -21.04
N GLY A 25 -65.39 80.75 -20.58
CA GLY A 25 -65.53 82.18 -20.78
C GLY A 25 -65.19 82.77 -19.42
N ALA A 26 -64.14 83.57 -19.36
CA ALA A 26 -63.78 84.34 -18.19
C ALA A 26 -64.98 85.21 -17.79
N ALA A 27 -65.48 85.02 -16.58
CA ALA A 27 -66.43 85.91 -15.95
C ALA A 27 -65.92 86.25 -14.54
N LEU A 28 -65.53 87.51 -14.44
CA LEU A 28 -65.35 88.28 -13.22
C LEU A 28 -66.55 88.06 -12.28
N ALA A 29 -66.31 87.51 -11.09
CA ALA A 29 -67.27 87.57 -9.99
C ALA A 29 -66.54 88.13 -8.77
N LEU A 30 -66.66 89.45 -8.59
CA LEU A 30 -66.50 90.09 -7.30
C LEU A 30 -67.58 89.55 -6.36
N LEU A 31 -67.19 88.68 -5.44
CA LEU A 31 -67.91 88.42 -4.21
C LEU A 31 -66.87 88.38 -3.10
N GLY A 32 -66.82 89.49 -2.36
CA GLY A 32 -66.03 89.62 -1.14
C GLY A 32 -66.52 88.61 -0.12
N VAL A 33 -65.75 87.54 0.04
CA VAL A 33 -65.61 86.85 1.31
C VAL A 33 -64.16 87.09 1.71
N ALA A 34 -63.96 87.75 2.84
CA ALA A 34 -62.65 88.00 3.41
C ALA A 34 -61.90 86.68 3.50
N GLY A 35 -61.00 86.45 2.54
CA GLY A 35 -59.99 85.42 2.65
C GLY A 35 -59.15 85.79 3.86
N ALA A 36 -59.20 84.96 4.90
CA ALA A 36 -58.04 84.84 5.76
C ALA A 36 -56.91 84.44 4.82
N VAL A 37 -56.04 85.40 4.50
CA VAL A 37 -54.72 85.11 3.98
C VAL A 37 -54.06 84.30 5.09
N GLN A 38 -54.22 82.98 5.05
CA GLN A 38 -53.36 82.06 5.75
C GLN A 38 -51.98 82.42 5.22
N ALA A 39 -51.17 83.12 6.03
CA ALA A 39 -49.81 83.43 5.68
C ALA A 39 -49.18 82.10 5.26
N GLN A 40 -48.82 81.96 3.98
CA GLN A 40 -48.06 80.82 3.51
C GLN A 40 -46.82 80.77 4.40
N THR A 41 -46.70 79.68 5.16
CA THR A 41 -45.52 79.43 5.96
C THR A 41 -44.30 79.52 5.06
N PRO A 42 -43.26 80.29 5.44
CA PRO A 42 -42.10 80.48 4.58
C PRO A 42 -41.51 79.12 4.15
N PRO A 43 -41.11 78.96 2.87
CA PRO A 43 -40.44 77.74 2.43
C PRO A 43 -39.17 77.51 3.25
N LEU A 44 -38.87 76.25 3.56
CA LEU A 44 -37.71 75.83 4.34
C LEU A 44 -36.40 76.13 3.58
N SER A 45 -35.87 77.32 3.79
CA SER A 45 -34.62 77.78 3.18
C SER A 45 -33.97 78.85 4.04
N ILE A 46 -33.03 78.46 4.88
CA ILE A 46 -32.24 79.36 5.71
C ILE A 46 -30.79 79.22 5.29
N ASP A 47 -30.17 80.34 4.93
CA ASP A 47 -28.72 80.44 4.72
C ASP A 47 -28.21 81.53 5.64
N GLU A 48 -27.52 81.12 6.69
CA GLU A 48 -26.89 82.05 7.61
C GLU A 48 -25.39 81.74 7.68
N THR A 49 -24.61 82.64 7.10
CA THR A 49 -23.15 82.52 7.15
C THR A 49 -22.60 82.98 8.50
N PHE A 50 -23.37 83.78 9.25
CA PHE A 50 -22.97 84.55 10.43
C PHE A 50 -21.83 85.55 10.16
N ARG A 51 -21.63 85.91 8.88
CA ARG A 51 -20.60 86.84 8.40
C ARG A 51 -21.02 88.31 8.44
N ASN A 52 -22.32 88.59 8.54
CA ASN A 52 -22.87 89.93 8.63
C ASN A 52 -22.87 90.43 10.09
N ALA A 53 -22.62 91.73 10.31
CA ALA A 53 -22.44 92.31 11.65
C ALA A 53 -23.71 92.33 12.52
N THR A 54 -24.91 92.07 11.97
CA THR A 54 -26.18 92.29 12.68
C THR A 54 -27.17 91.12 12.70
N ALA A 55 -26.82 89.92 12.19
CA ALA A 55 -27.67 88.69 12.11
C ALA A 55 -29.17 88.92 12.40
N PRO A 56 -29.87 89.67 11.53
CA PRO A 56 -31.13 90.33 11.89
C PRO A 56 -32.28 89.35 12.16
N ASP A 57 -32.22 88.15 11.60
CA ASP A 57 -33.19 87.08 11.81
C ASP A 57 -32.94 86.25 13.07
N TRP A 58 -31.87 86.57 13.81
CA TRP A 58 -31.50 85.88 15.04
C TRP A 58 -31.70 86.76 16.26
N SER A 59 -32.24 86.17 17.31
CA SER A 59 -32.29 86.73 18.66
C SER A 59 -31.08 86.21 19.42
N LEU A 60 -30.11 87.09 19.67
CA LEU A 60 -28.91 86.77 20.45
C LEU A 60 -29.18 87.10 21.91
N LEU A 61 -29.40 86.06 22.71
CA LEU A 61 -29.89 86.11 24.07
C LEU A 61 -28.79 85.70 25.07
N GLY A 62 -28.86 86.26 26.29
CA GLY A 62 -28.13 85.80 27.47
C GLY A 62 -28.95 84.78 28.28
N PRO A 63 -28.40 84.25 29.39
CA PRO A 63 -29.07 83.21 30.19
C PRO A 63 -30.32 83.75 30.91
N VAL A 64 -31.37 82.94 31.03
CA VAL A 64 -32.63 83.37 31.66
C VAL A 64 -32.47 83.42 33.19
N GLY A 65 -32.73 84.60 33.80
CA GLY A 65 -32.75 84.82 35.25
C GLY A 65 -31.48 85.43 35.87
N GLY A 66 -30.45 85.71 35.07
CA GLY A 66 -29.29 86.52 35.47
C GLY A 66 -29.41 87.99 35.06
N THR A 67 -28.58 88.87 35.61
CA THR A 67 -28.37 90.20 35.00
C THR A 67 -27.91 90.01 33.56
N ALA A 68 -28.40 90.86 32.63
CA ALA A 68 -28.21 90.79 31.18
C ALA A 68 -26.74 90.91 30.68
N SER A 69 -25.78 90.23 31.30
CA SER A 69 -24.36 90.57 31.15
C SER A 69 -23.63 89.88 30.01
N ASP A 70 -24.11 88.78 29.41
CA ASP A 70 -23.35 88.07 28.35
C ASP A 70 -24.21 87.32 27.30
N PRO A 71 -24.75 88.01 26.27
CA PRO A 71 -25.45 87.35 25.16
C PRO A 71 -24.50 86.58 24.23
N ALA A 72 -25.05 85.69 23.39
CA ALA A 72 -24.33 85.22 22.21
C ALA A 72 -23.89 86.42 21.35
N VAL A 73 -22.73 86.32 20.71
CA VAL A 73 -22.14 87.44 19.97
C VAL A 73 -21.64 86.98 18.61
N LEU A 74 -21.73 87.86 17.62
CA LEU A 74 -21.06 87.67 16.34
C LEU A 74 -19.61 88.10 16.49
N THR A 75 -18.66 87.22 16.20
CA THR A 75 -17.25 87.43 16.48
C THR A 75 -16.41 87.47 15.22
N ALA A 76 -15.49 88.43 15.20
CA ALA A 76 -14.38 88.50 14.26
C ALA A 76 -13.25 87.51 14.61
N ALA A 77 -12.35 87.21 13.66
CA ALA A 77 -11.10 86.48 13.86
C ALA A 77 -10.17 87.18 14.86
N SER A 78 -9.25 86.42 15.46
CA SER A 78 -8.43 86.87 16.58
C SER A 78 -7.50 88.02 16.18
N GLY A 79 -7.74 89.22 16.72
CA GLY A 79 -6.82 90.36 16.60
C GLY A 79 -7.46 91.74 16.40
N GLY A 80 -8.77 91.81 16.10
CA GLY A 80 -9.50 93.07 15.89
C GLY A 80 -10.93 92.79 15.44
N MET A 81 -11.80 93.79 15.44
CA MET A 81 -13.10 93.67 14.77
C MET A 81 -12.86 93.51 13.26
N ASP A 82 -13.11 92.33 12.72
CA ASP A 82 -13.06 92.04 11.28
C ASP A 82 -14.11 92.86 10.54
N ALA A 83 -13.77 93.12 9.28
CA ALA A 83 -14.65 93.73 8.30
C ALA A 83 -15.92 92.86 8.06
N PRO A 84 -17.02 93.48 7.58
CA PRO A 84 -18.23 92.75 7.19
C PRO A 84 -17.89 91.63 6.19
N GLY A 85 -18.19 90.37 6.54
CA GLY A 85 -17.91 89.22 5.67
C GLY A 85 -17.15 88.04 6.29
N GLU A 86 -16.65 88.11 7.54
CA GLU A 86 -15.76 87.07 8.13
C GLU A 86 -16.19 86.51 9.51
N GLY A 87 -17.40 86.85 9.96
CA GLY A 87 -17.89 86.53 11.31
C GLY A 87 -18.26 85.07 11.63
N TRP A 88 -18.27 84.74 12.93
CA TRP A 88 -18.80 83.51 13.52
C TRP A 88 -19.89 83.84 14.55
N LEU A 89 -20.91 82.99 14.70
CA LEU A 89 -21.76 83.02 15.88
C LEU A 89 -21.01 82.38 17.05
N ARG A 90 -20.54 83.19 17.99
CA ARG A 90 -19.93 82.70 19.24
C ARG A 90 -20.97 82.67 20.35
N LEU A 91 -21.18 81.48 20.89
CA LEU A 91 -22.13 81.24 21.97
C LEU A 91 -21.52 81.51 23.36
N THR A 92 -20.23 81.81 23.46
CA THR A 92 -19.53 82.14 24.71
C THR A 92 -18.69 83.42 24.56
N LYS A 93 -18.34 84.12 25.62
CA LYS A 93 -17.46 85.32 25.59
C LYS A 93 -16.07 84.96 26.17
N ALA A 94 -15.22 85.91 26.57
CA ALA A 94 -13.81 85.63 26.98
C ALA A 94 -13.53 85.54 28.50
N ALA A 95 -14.53 85.75 29.37
CA ALA A 95 -14.42 85.64 30.84
C ALA A 95 -14.96 84.30 31.42
N ALA A 96 -14.83 84.06 32.74
CA ALA A 96 -15.28 82.80 33.36
C ALA A 96 -16.82 82.70 33.52
N ALA A 97 -17.37 81.52 33.20
CA ALA A 97 -18.75 81.05 33.42
C ALA A 97 -19.88 81.76 32.66
N GLN A 98 -20.06 81.33 31.40
CA GLN A 98 -20.86 81.95 30.37
C GLN A 98 -21.86 80.98 29.75
N ALA A 99 -22.99 81.51 29.30
CA ALA A 99 -23.96 80.79 28.48
C ALA A 99 -24.58 81.79 27.51
N GLY A 100 -24.50 81.51 26.22
CA GLY A 100 -25.10 82.32 25.17
C GLY A 100 -26.10 81.49 24.39
N THR A 101 -27.19 82.13 23.97
CA THR A 101 -28.22 81.49 23.14
C THR A 101 -28.45 82.31 21.90
N ALA A 102 -28.56 81.65 20.75
CA ALA A 102 -29.02 82.24 19.52
C ALA A 102 -30.28 81.50 19.07
N LEU A 103 -31.39 82.23 18.98
CA LEU A 103 -32.67 81.69 18.54
C LEU A 103 -33.04 82.31 17.19
N TYR A 104 -33.40 81.48 16.22
CA TYR A 104 -33.91 81.96 14.96
C TYR A 104 -35.35 82.47 15.15
N LYS A 105 -35.62 83.73 14.76
CA LYS A 105 -36.87 84.44 15.08
C LYS A 105 -38.10 83.88 14.37
N GLN A 106 -37.90 83.23 13.22
CA GLN A 106 -38.99 82.77 12.38
C GLN A 106 -39.18 81.25 12.50
N ALA A 107 -40.43 80.80 12.47
CA ALA A 107 -40.72 79.38 12.32
C ALA A 107 -40.63 79.00 10.84
N PHE A 108 -40.12 77.80 10.54
CA PHE A 108 -39.98 77.27 9.18
C PHE A 108 -40.69 75.92 9.05
N SER A 109 -41.18 75.59 7.86
CA SER A 109 -41.90 74.33 7.67
C SER A 109 -41.01 73.12 7.87
N SER A 110 -41.52 72.10 8.56
CA SER A 110 -40.87 70.79 8.75
C SER A 110 -41.63 69.64 8.08
N SER A 111 -42.69 69.97 7.34
CA SER A 111 -43.61 69.00 6.72
C SER A 111 -42.95 67.98 5.78
N LYS A 112 -41.76 68.31 5.24
CA LYS A 112 -41.02 67.47 4.28
C LYS A 112 -39.64 67.05 4.81
N GLY A 113 -39.47 67.01 6.12
CA GLY A 113 -38.18 66.76 6.77
C GLY A 113 -37.27 67.99 6.77
N VAL A 114 -36.16 67.88 7.50
CA VAL A 114 -35.21 68.97 7.73
C VAL A 114 -33.79 68.46 7.53
N ASP A 115 -32.99 69.19 6.76
CA ASP A 115 -31.56 69.00 6.60
C ASP A 115 -30.85 70.26 7.09
N VAL A 116 -30.11 70.13 8.19
CA VAL A 116 -29.38 71.21 8.84
C VAL A 116 -27.89 70.93 8.70
N SER A 117 -27.17 71.80 8.02
CA SER A 117 -25.71 71.70 7.93
C SER A 117 -25.05 72.98 8.45
N PHE A 118 -24.00 72.86 9.26
CA PHE A 118 -23.21 74.01 9.73
C PHE A 118 -21.77 73.61 10.02
N GLN A 119 -20.89 74.61 10.11
CA GLN A 119 -19.53 74.44 10.62
C GLN A 119 -19.45 74.81 12.09
N TYR A 120 -18.70 74.03 12.86
CA TYR A 120 -18.53 74.22 14.28
C TYR A 120 -17.05 74.16 14.68
N ALA A 121 -16.63 75.07 15.58
CA ALA A 121 -15.29 75.11 16.13
C ALA A 121 -15.33 75.27 17.67
N THR A 122 -14.46 74.52 18.35
CA THR A 122 -14.14 74.72 19.78
C THR A 122 -12.66 74.92 20.05
N TRP A 123 -12.36 75.92 20.86
CA TRP A 123 -10.98 76.27 21.22
C TRP A 123 -10.93 77.06 22.54
N GLY A 124 -9.82 77.02 23.28
CA GLY A 124 -9.75 77.61 24.62
C GLY A 124 -8.50 77.20 25.42
N THR A 125 -8.37 77.71 26.64
CA THR A 125 -7.14 77.58 27.47
C THR A 125 -7.10 76.38 28.42
N ASN A 126 -8.17 75.58 28.53
CA ASN A 126 -8.23 74.48 29.52
C ASN A 126 -9.00 73.26 28.98
N SER A 127 -8.44 72.59 27.98
CA SER A 127 -8.99 71.43 27.25
C SER A 127 -9.10 70.12 28.06
N GLY A 128 -9.36 70.20 29.38
CA GLY A 128 -9.18 69.07 30.30
C GLY A 128 -10.10 68.96 31.51
N ARG A 129 -10.83 70.02 31.91
CA ARG A 129 -11.58 70.03 33.18
C ARG A 129 -12.83 70.92 33.12
N GLY A 130 -14.00 70.34 32.86
CA GLY A 130 -15.30 70.98 33.02
C GLY A 130 -16.24 70.62 31.86
N GLY A 131 -17.45 70.14 32.17
CA GLY A 131 -18.46 69.71 31.19
C GLY A 131 -19.04 70.88 30.38
N ASP A 132 -18.22 71.45 29.52
CA ASP A 132 -18.49 72.59 28.65
C ASP A 132 -19.02 72.06 27.30
N GLY A 133 -19.95 72.75 26.66
CA GLY A 133 -20.51 72.25 25.41
C GLY A 133 -21.52 73.18 24.77
N PHE A 134 -22.03 72.77 23.61
CA PHE A 134 -23.16 73.44 22.98
C PHE A 134 -24.25 72.46 22.59
N THR A 135 -25.42 72.99 22.29
CA THR A 135 -26.60 72.25 21.91
C THR A 135 -27.24 72.94 20.72
N PHE A 136 -27.40 72.20 19.62
CA PHE A 136 -28.36 72.52 18.58
C PHE A 136 -29.72 72.00 19.01
N TYR A 137 -30.79 72.77 18.82
CA TYR A 137 -32.14 72.30 19.10
C TYR A 137 -33.18 72.79 18.09
N LEU A 138 -34.20 71.95 17.92
CA LEU A 138 -35.45 72.25 17.24
C LEU A 138 -36.57 72.22 18.26
N ILE A 139 -37.46 73.20 18.22
CA ILE A 139 -38.69 73.24 19.03
C ILE A 139 -39.88 73.40 18.10
N ASP A 140 -41.07 72.94 18.50
CA ASP A 140 -42.30 73.19 17.76
C ASP A 140 -42.49 74.71 17.53
N GLY A 141 -42.75 75.12 16.29
CA GLY A 141 -42.91 76.52 15.93
C GLY A 141 -44.11 77.20 16.59
N ALA A 142 -45.09 76.43 17.08
CA ALA A 142 -46.21 76.93 17.88
C ALA A 142 -45.84 77.21 19.35
N GLU A 143 -44.74 76.64 19.84
CA GLU A 143 -44.28 76.87 21.20
C GLU A 143 -43.71 78.29 21.36
N ALA A 144 -43.89 78.85 22.57
CA ALA A 144 -43.22 80.08 22.96
C ALA A 144 -41.70 79.88 22.94
N ASP A 145 -40.95 80.96 22.69
CA ASP A 145 -39.50 80.90 22.67
C ASP A 145 -38.98 80.28 23.98
N PRO A 146 -38.05 79.32 23.90
CA PRO A 146 -37.75 78.45 25.02
C PRO A 146 -36.95 79.24 26.07
N VAL A 147 -37.27 78.99 27.33
CA VAL A 147 -36.42 79.43 28.44
C VAL A 147 -35.18 78.52 28.46
N VAL A 148 -34.00 79.12 28.23
CA VAL A 148 -32.72 78.43 28.30
C VAL A 148 -32.06 78.67 29.66
N GLY A 149 -31.84 77.59 30.42
CA GLY A 149 -31.29 77.61 31.77
C GLY A 149 -29.85 78.12 31.87
N ALA A 150 -29.50 78.71 33.02
CA ALA A 150 -28.17 79.25 33.31
C ALA A 150 -27.20 78.20 33.89
N ARG A 151 -25.89 78.40 33.63
CA ARG A 151 -24.69 77.70 34.16
C ARG A 151 -24.78 76.17 34.31
N GLY A 152 -24.02 75.49 33.45
CA GLY A 152 -23.60 74.11 33.65
C GLY A 152 -24.54 73.06 33.08
N GLY A 153 -24.74 73.05 31.76
CA GLY A 153 -25.07 71.85 30.99
C GLY A 153 -25.48 72.03 29.53
N SER A 154 -24.88 71.23 28.62
CA SER A 154 -25.48 70.91 27.32
C SER A 154 -26.64 69.91 27.56
N LEU A 155 -27.75 70.05 26.82
CA LEU A 155 -28.92 69.16 26.88
C LEU A 155 -29.65 68.98 28.22
N GLY A 156 -29.69 70.01 29.08
CA GLY A 156 -30.57 70.01 30.25
C GLY A 156 -29.87 69.75 31.59
N TYR A 157 -28.55 69.69 31.59
CA TYR A 157 -27.77 69.79 32.83
C TYR A 157 -27.81 71.25 33.36
N SER A 158 -28.01 71.42 34.67
CA SER A 158 -27.83 72.71 35.36
C SER A 158 -27.13 72.47 36.70
N TRP A 159 -26.16 73.32 37.04
CA TRP A 159 -25.40 73.17 38.29
C TRP A 159 -26.09 73.91 39.43
N GLY A 160 -27.00 73.25 40.15
CA GLY A 160 -27.73 73.84 41.29
C GLY A 160 -29.18 74.24 40.95
N ASN A 161 -29.72 75.28 41.60
CA ASN A 161 -31.12 75.71 41.45
C ASN A 161 -31.44 76.47 40.14
N TYR A 162 -30.63 76.31 39.10
CA TYR A 162 -30.87 76.95 37.80
C TYR A 162 -31.82 76.07 36.97
N GLY A 163 -32.78 76.70 36.27
CA GLY A 163 -33.78 75.99 35.46
C GLY A 163 -33.18 75.15 34.31
N ALA A 164 -34.00 74.30 33.69
CA ALA A 164 -33.57 73.39 32.62
C ALA A 164 -32.98 74.10 31.39
N GLY A 165 -32.05 73.43 30.70
CA GLY A 165 -31.29 73.96 29.57
C GLY A 165 -32.11 74.35 28.33
N VAL A 166 -33.13 73.59 27.90
CA VAL A 166 -34.10 74.02 26.86
C VAL A 166 -35.46 73.43 27.22
N LYS A 167 -36.43 74.28 27.55
CA LYS A 167 -37.81 73.84 27.82
C LYS A 167 -38.51 73.50 26.48
N SER A 168 -39.16 72.33 26.40
CA SER A 168 -39.98 71.89 25.24
C SER A 168 -39.23 71.59 23.93
N GLY A 169 -37.96 71.19 23.99
CA GLY A 169 -37.19 70.78 22.80
C GLY A 169 -37.80 69.57 22.07
N TYR A 170 -38.01 69.70 20.76
CA TYR A 170 -38.42 68.62 19.88
C TYR A 170 -37.24 67.71 19.50
N VAL A 171 -36.10 68.27 19.08
CA VAL A 171 -34.83 67.54 18.93
C VAL A 171 -33.73 68.38 19.59
N GLY A 172 -32.80 67.76 20.31
CA GLY A 172 -31.67 68.45 20.92
C GLY A 172 -30.41 67.63 20.76
N ILE A 173 -29.41 68.16 20.05
CA ILE A 173 -28.13 67.48 19.84
C ILE A 173 -27.06 68.27 20.56
N GLY A 174 -26.53 67.68 21.62
CA GLY A 174 -25.49 68.24 22.47
C GLY A 174 -24.14 67.69 22.08
N PHE A 175 -23.17 68.59 22.02
CA PHE A 175 -21.77 68.28 21.79
C PHE A 175 -20.98 68.77 22.99
N ASP A 176 -20.19 67.89 23.60
CA ASP A 176 -19.28 68.24 24.69
C ASP A 176 -18.03 68.99 24.15
N GLU A 177 -17.12 69.34 25.05
CA GLU A 177 -15.90 70.09 24.74
C GLU A 177 -14.90 69.30 23.86
N TYR A 178 -15.03 67.98 23.80
CA TYR A 178 -14.27 67.06 22.96
C TYR A 178 -15.02 66.63 21.71
N GLY A 179 -16.27 67.06 21.58
CA GLY A 179 -17.15 66.65 20.51
C GLY A 179 -17.80 65.29 20.61
N ASN A 180 -17.66 64.62 21.74
CA ASN A 180 -18.51 63.47 21.97
C ASN A 180 -19.92 63.99 22.23
N PHE A 181 -20.91 63.20 21.86
CA PHE A 181 -22.26 63.45 22.36
C PHE A 181 -22.28 63.27 23.88
N SER A 182 -22.72 64.30 24.61
CA SER A 182 -22.74 64.30 26.07
C SER A 182 -23.82 63.36 26.64
N HIS A 183 -23.51 62.64 27.72
CA HIS A 183 -24.49 61.84 28.43
C HIS A 183 -25.48 62.76 29.18
N PRO A 184 -26.80 62.68 28.94
CA PRO A 184 -27.76 63.66 29.47
C PRO A 184 -27.99 63.54 30.99
N THR A 185 -27.42 62.54 31.66
CA THR A 185 -27.58 62.30 33.11
C THR A 185 -26.31 62.54 33.95
N PHE A 186 -25.12 62.65 33.36
CA PHE A 186 -23.86 62.76 34.12
C PHE A 186 -22.96 63.84 33.51
N GLY A 187 -23.07 65.07 34.03
CA GLY A 187 -22.26 66.21 33.59
C GLY A 187 -21.00 66.49 34.42
N VAL A 188 -20.68 65.71 35.47
CA VAL A 188 -19.48 65.91 36.30
C VAL A 188 -18.88 64.59 36.77
N CYS A 189 -17.57 64.41 36.53
CA CYS A 189 -16.74 63.46 37.26
C CYS A 189 -16.67 63.86 38.74
N ALA A 190 -17.38 63.17 39.62
CA ALA A 190 -17.14 63.32 41.05
C ALA A 190 -15.79 62.66 41.38
N LEU A 191 -14.73 63.45 41.52
CA LEU A 191 -13.45 62.98 42.04
C LEU A 191 -13.56 62.73 43.55
N GLY A 192 -14.08 61.56 43.92
CA GLY A 192 -13.84 60.94 45.20
C GLY A 192 -12.64 59.99 45.12
N PRO A 193 -11.95 59.70 46.25
CA PRO A 193 -10.71 58.90 46.26
C PRO A 193 -10.85 57.45 45.76
N ASN A 194 -12.07 56.96 45.48
CA ASN A 194 -12.35 55.58 45.12
C ASN A 194 -13.06 55.40 43.75
N VAL A 195 -13.07 56.42 42.88
CA VAL A 195 -13.65 56.30 41.53
C VAL A 195 -12.54 56.46 40.49
N THR A 196 -11.96 55.34 40.05
CA THR A 196 -10.82 55.29 39.12
C THR A 196 -11.18 54.86 37.70
N ALA A 197 -12.47 54.77 37.36
CA ALA A 197 -12.90 54.50 35.99
C ALA A 197 -13.97 55.52 35.61
N CYS A 198 -13.58 56.51 34.80
CA CYS A 198 -14.54 57.12 33.89
C CYS A 198 -15.01 55.97 33.00
N ASP A 199 -16.22 55.46 33.22
CA ASP A 199 -16.88 54.76 32.14
C ASP A 199 -17.14 55.85 31.10
N ARG A 200 -16.19 56.01 30.17
CA ARG A 200 -16.25 56.92 29.02
C ARG A 200 -17.37 56.40 28.13
N LEU A 201 -18.61 56.58 28.59
CA LEU A 201 -19.84 56.29 27.88
C LEU A 201 -20.01 57.37 26.81
N GLN A 202 -19.06 57.41 25.87
CA GLN A 202 -19.13 58.17 24.64
C GLN A 202 -20.35 57.66 23.85
N HIS A 203 -20.85 58.47 22.90
CA HIS A 203 -21.81 58.02 21.86
C HIS A 203 -23.29 57.97 22.33
N ARG A 204 -23.91 59.10 22.69
CA ARG A 204 -25.35 59.20 23.08
C ARG A 204 -26.05 60.48 22.55
N VAL A 205 -27.01 60.39 21.63
CA VAL A 205 -27.89 61.53 21.27
C VAL A 205 -29.10 61.57 22.21
N ALA A 206 -29.50 62.77 22.66
CA ALA A 206 -30.72 62.98 23.45
C ALA A 206 -31.89 63.43 22.55
N VAL A 207 -33.08 62.87 22.74
CA VAL A 207 -34.26 63.22 21.94
C VAL A 207 -35.47 63.41 22.85
N ARG A 208 -35.96 64.66 22.91
CA ARG A 208 -37.19 65.18 23.56
C ARG A 208 -37.46 64.88 25.05
N GLY A 209 -37.96 65.91 25.73
CA GLY A 209 -38.66 65.78 27.01
C GLY A 209 -39.41 67.03 27.44
N SER A 210 -40.62 66.87 27.97
CA SER A 210 -41.38 67.93 28.64
C SER A 210 -41.14 67.84 30.15
N GLY A 211 -40.10 68.49 30.66
CA GLY A 211 -39.72 68.41 32.06
C GLY A 211 -39.32 69.76 32.66
N HIS A 212 -39.95 70.12 33.78
CA HIS A 212 -39.47 71.16 34.68
C HIS A 212 -38.44 70.54 35.64
N LEU A 213 -37.20 71.04 35.66
CA LEU A 213 -36.26 70.75 36.74
C LEU A 213 -36.49 71.79 37.86
N LEU A 214 -37.01 71.35 39.00
CA LEU A 214 -37.00 72.11 40.25
C LEU A 214 -36.31 71.29 41.34
N GLY A 215 -35.16 71.79 41.82
CA GLY A 215 -34.54 71.43 43.10
C GLY A 215 -33.59 70.21 43.07
N PHE A 216 -32.31 70.45 43.33
CA PHE A 216 -31.38 69.42 43.81
C PHE A 216 -30.91 69.79 45.23
N ALA A 217 -31.28 68.95 46.21
CA ALA A 217 -30.54 68.85 47.47
C ALA A 217 -29.48 67.73 47.34
N PRO A 218 -28.29 67.85 47.95
CA PRO A 218 -27.26 66.82 47.84
C PRO A 218 -27.71 65.54 48.56
N GLY A 219 -27.96 64.46 47.81
CA GLY A 219 -28.27 63.13 48.37
C GLY A 219 -29.34 62.32 47.65
N ASP A 220 -30.16 62.92 46.79
CA ASP A 220 -31.25 62.21 46.09
C ASP A 220 -30.77 61.60 44.76
N VAL A 221 -30.14 60.43 44.83
CA VAL A 221 -29.89 59.57 43.66
C VAL A 221 -31.08 58.63 43.44
N GLN A 222 -32.29 59.17 43.29
CA GLN A 222 -33.45 58.41 42.80
C GLN A 222 -34.39 59.28 41.96
N ASN A 223 -34.23 59.14 40.64
CA ASN A 223 -35.31 58.85 39.68
C ASN A 223 -36.69 59.50 39.91
N LYS A 224 -36.75 60.82 40.12
CA LYS A 224 -37.97 61.59 39.87
C LYS A 224 -37.97 62.04 38.41
N SER A 225 -38.92 61.48 37.66
CA SER A 225 -39.15 61.63 36.23
C SER A 225 -38.82 63.03 35.69
N THR A 226 -37.69 63.16 35.00
CA THR A 226 -37.26 64.41 34.37
C THR A 226 -38.02 64.73 33.08
N GLY A 227 -39.04 63.96 32.70
CA GLY A 227 -39.79 64.16 31.46
C GLY A 227 -38.96 63.96 30.17
N PHE A 228 -37.64 63.81 30.27
CA PHE A 228 -36.73 63.41 29.21
C PHE A 228 -36.64 61.89 29.17
N LYS A 229 -37.04 61.29 28.05
CA LYS A 229 -36.80 59.87 27.79
C LYS A 229 -35.50 59.75 26.98
N LEU A 230 -34.48 59.15 27.58
CA LEU A 230 -33.30 58.65 26.87
C LEU A 230 -33.75 57.49 25.98
N LEU A 231 -33.74 57.67 24.66
CA LEU A 231 -34.32 56.67 23.76
C LEU A 231 -33.35 55.59 23.30
N HIS A 232 -32.03 55.70 23.53
CA HIS A 232 -31.08 54.62 23.22
C HIS A 232 -29.91 54.56 24.24
N ASN A 233 -29.87 53.50 25.04
CA ASN A 233 -28.78 53.22 26.00
C ASN A 233 -27.70 52.27 25.45
N LYS A 234 -27.81 51.85 24.19
CA LYS A 234 -26.75 51.19 23.43
C LYS A 234 -26.83 51.72 22.00
N MET A 235 -25.96 52.67 21.66
CA MET A 235 -25.62 52.79 20.24
C MET A 235 -24.87 51.51 19.83
N PRO A 236 -24.92 51.10 18.54
CA PRO A 236 -23.91 50.22 17.97
C PRO A 236 -22.53 50.75 18.35
N THR A 237 -21.54 49.86 18.51
CA THR A 237 -20.15 50.25 18.76
C THR A 237 -19.72 51.26 17.70
N MET A 238 -19.74 52.56 18.01
CA MET A 238 -19.15 53.54 17.12
C MET A 238 -17.66 53.21 17.01
N PRO A 239 -17.05 53.37 15.82
CA PRO A 239 -15.60 53.35 15.73
C PRO A 239 -15.03 54.32 16.78
N PRO A 240 -13.90 53.99 17.43
CA PRO A 240 -13.27 54.89 18.38
C PRO A 240 -13.11 56.26 17.70
N PRO A 241 -13.66 57.35 18.27
CA PRO A 241 -13.59 58.63 17.58
C PRO A 241 -12.12 59.01 17.39
N ASP A 242 -11.82 59.71 16.31
CA ASP A 242 -10.77 60.73 16.39
C ASP A 242 -11.23 61.74 17.47
N THR A 243 -10.79 61.53 18.72
CA THR A 243 -11.39 62.08 19.95
C THR A 243 -11.12 63.56 20.20
N THR A 244 -11.18 64.43 19.19
CA THR A 244 -11.13 65.89 19.42
C THR A 244 -11.93 66.68 18.37
N ILE A 245 -13.24 66.91 18.58
CA ILE A 245 -13.90 68.13 18.04
C ILE A 245 -13.34 69.37 18.77
N PHE A 246 -12.52 69.22 19.82
CA PHE A 246 -11.59 70.27 20.19
C PHE A 246 -10.71 70.63 19.00
N THR A 247 -11.19 71.61 18.24
CA THR A 247 -10.55 72.06 17.00
C THR A 247 -9.24 72.77 17.32
N GLY A 248 -9.08 73.31 18.53
CA GLY A 248 -7.88 74.06 18.94
C GLY A 248 -7.79 75.44 18.28
N SER A 249 -8.35 75.60 17.08
CA SER A 249 -8.52 76.86 16.36
C SER A 249 -9.76 76.84 15.46
N ARG A 250 -10.19 78.03 15.01
CA ARG A 250 -11.24 78.16 13.97
C ARG A 250 -10.90 77.53 12.63
N ALA A 251 -9.61 77.35 12.34
CA ALA A 251 -9.17 76.78 11.06
C ALA A 251 -9.52 75.30 10.95
N ASP A 252 -9.64 74.63 12.09
CA ASP A 252 -9.90 73.19 12.19
C ASP A 252 -11.39 72.86 12.40
N ALA A 253 -12.26 73.81 12.02
CA ALA A 253 -13.70 73.70 12.14
C ALA A 253 -14.24 72.45 11.42
N LYS A 254 -15.18 71.76 12.08
CA LYS A 254 -15.80 70.53 11.60
C LYS A 254 -17.17 70.81 10.99
N ASN A 255 -17.50 70.10 9.93
CA ASN A 255 -18.79 70.13 9.26
C ASN A 255 -19.74 69.15 9.94
N VAL A 256 -20.87 69.66 10.39
CA VAL A 256 -21.96 68.89 10.98
C VAL A 256 -23.14 68.95 10.02
N ARG A 257 -23.75 67.81 9.73
CA ARG A 257 -25.01 67.69 8.99
C ARG A 257 -25.99 66.83 9.77
N ILE A 258 -27.21 67.29 9.91
CA ILE A 258 -28.28 66.66 10.69
C ILE A 258 -29.48 66.55 9.77
N VAL A 259 -29.92 65.32 9.50
CA VAL A 259 -31.07 65.03 8.64
C VAL A 259 -32.16 64.41 9.48
N ILE A 260 -33.37 64.95 9.40
CA ILE A 260 -34.57 64.45 10.08
C ILE A 260 -35.66 64.20 9.02
N THR A 261 -36.15 62.97 8.96
CA THR A 261 -37.23 62.57 8.04
C THR A 261 -38.61 62.89 8.63
N PRO A 262 -39.64 63.15 7.78
CA PRO A 262 -41.01 63.33 8.26
C PRO A 262 -41.69 62.00 8.67
N ALA A 263 -42.86 62.09 9.31
CA ALA A 263 -43.77 60.95 9.61
C ALA A 263 -43.99 60.09 8.37
N PRO A 264 -44.24 58.76 8.41
CA PRO A 264 -44.72 58.00 9.56
C PRO A 264 -43.60 57.53 10.49
N GLU A 265 -42.36 57.50 10.01
CA GLU A 265 -41.18 57.17 10.81
C GLU A 265 -40.22 58.36 10.80
N VAL A 266 -40.26 59.13 11.88
CA VAL A 266 -39.31 60.22 12.11
C VAL A 266 -37.97 59.61 12.52
N LYS A 267 -36.97 59.69 11.64
CA LYS A 267 -35.61 59.19 11.84
C LYS A 267 -34.63 60.35 11.92
N LEU A 268 -33.59 60.17 12.72
CA LEU A 268 -32.51 61.12 12.89
C LEU A 268 -31.19 60.54 12.37
N THR A 269 -30.57 61.25 11.45
CA THR A 269 -29.21 60.98 10.98
C THR A 269 -28.31 62.16 11.33
N VAL A 270 -27.13 61.88 11.86
CA VAL A 270 -26.09 62.88 12.15
C VAL A 270 -24.80 62.47 11.45
N ILE A 271 -24.26 63.37 10.65
CA ILE A 271 -23.05 63.20 9.86
C ILE A 271 -22.04 64.25 10.32
N LEU A 272 -20.83 63.81 10.65
CA LEU A 272 -19.72 64.66 11.06
C LEU A 272 -18.55 64.41 10.12
N GLU A 273 -18.04 65.46 9.46
CA GLU A 273 -16.94 65.36 8.49
C GLU A 273 -17.17 64.32 7.37
N GLY A 274 -18.43 64.18 6.94
CA GLY A 274 -18.82 63.20 5.93
C GLY A 274 -18.98 61.76 6.45
N GLN A 275 -18.71 61.50 7.74
CA GLN A 275 -18.96 60.21 8.37
C GLN A 275 -20.31 60.23 9.10
N THR A 276 -21.18 59.27 8.79
CA THR A 276 -22.43 59.05 9.53
C THR A 276 -22.11 58.51 10.92
N ILE A 277 -22.40 59.31 11.96
CA ILE A 277 -22.16 58.95 13.37
C ILE A 277 -23.47 58.59 14.09
N VAL A 278 -24.62 58.97 13.53
CA VAL A 278 -25.93 58.48 13.92
C VAL A 278 -26.64 58.15 12.63
N ASP A 279 -27.03 56.90 12.47
CA ASP A 279 -27.62 56.40 11.22
C ASP A 279 -29.10 56.09 11.44
N GLN A 280 -29.97 56.87 10.80
CA GLN A 280 -31.41 56.61 10.67
C GLN A 280 -32.11 56.23 11.99
N LEU A 281 -31.70 56.83 13.11
CA LEU A 281 -32.16 56.50 14.44
C LEU A 281 -33.68 56.77 14.54
N PRO A 282 -34.53 55.73 14.71
CA PRO A 282 -35.96 55.93 14.88
C PRO A 282 -36.22 56.67 16.19
N LEU A 283 -37.04 57.73 16.13
CA LEU A 283 -37.40 58.50 17.33
C LEU A 283 -38.65 57.90 18.00
N THR A 284 -38.52 56.66 18.48
CA THR A 284 -39.57 55.87 19.14
C THR A 284 -39.18 55.49 20.57
N GLN A 285 -40.17 55.15 21.39
CA GLN A 285 -40.03 54.60 22.74
C GLN A 285 -39.46 53.18 22.71
N ALA A 286 -38.94 52.70 23.85
CA ALA A 286 -38.34 51.37 23.99
C ALA A 286 -39.30 50.20 23.69
N ASN A 287 -40.62 50.44 23.70
CA ASN A 287 -41.65 49.47 23.33
C ASN A 287 -42.07 49.55 21.85
N GLY A 288 -41.39 50.36 21.03
CA GLY A 288 -41.65 50.54 19.60
C GLY A 288 -42.68 51.63 19.26
N ASP A 289 -43.43 52.14 20.24
CA ASP A 289 -44.39 53.22 20.01
C ASP A 289 -43.68 54.55 19.73
N PRO A 290 -44.23 55.47 18.92
CA PRO A 290 -43.72 56.83 18.85
C PRO A 290 -43.66 57.48 20.24
N VAL A 291 -42.64 58.30 20.49
CA VAL A 291 -42.60 59.09 21.73
C VAL A 291 -43.81 60.04 21.76
N ASP A 292 -44.49 60.19 22.91
CA ASP A 292 -45.76 60.93 23.04
C ASP A 292 -45.77 62.31 22.35
N GLY A 293 -46.27 62.42 21.11
CA GLY A 293 -46.24 63.66 20.30
C GLY A 293 -45.12 63.75 19.24
N MET A 294 -44.46 62.63 18.92
CA MET A 294 -43.46 62.47 17.85
C MET A 294 -43.89 61.51 16.74
N ALA A 295 -45.17 61.12 16.69
CA ALA A 295 -45.72 60.32 15.59
C ALA A 295 -45.60 61.05 14.23
N ALA A 296 -45.46 62.38 14.25
CA ALA A 296 -45.16 63.20 13.09
C ALA A 296 -44.35 64.43 13.50
N LEU A 297 -43.57 64.99 12.57
CA LEU A 297 -42.97 66.32 12.76
C LEU A 297 -44.07 67.38 12.95
N PRO A 298 -43.88 68.36 13.85
CA PRO A 298 -44.68 69.57 13.90
C PRO A 298 -44.81 70.20 12.51
N ALA A 299 -45.87 70.97 12.28
CA ALA A 299 -46.07 71.65 11.00
C ALA A 299 -44.93 72.63 10.67
N THR A 300 -44.37 73.23 11.72
CA THR A 300 -43.21 74.13 11.66
C THR A 300 -42.29 73.89 12.84
N PHE A 301 -41.00 74.17 12.66
CA PHE A 301 -40.02 74.29 13.75
C PHE A 301 -39.53 75.72 13.91
N LYS A 302 -39.11 76.06 15.13
CA LYS A 302 -38.06 77.06 15.36
C LYS A 302 -36.77 76.33 15.72
N MET A 303 -35.63 76.97 15.50
CA MET A 303 -34.32 76.41 15.85
C MET A 303 -33.54 77.37 16.74
N GLY A 304 -32.59 76.82 17.47
CA GLY A 304 -31.57 77.62 18.12
C GLY A 304 -30.32 76.84 18.47
N PHE A 305 -29.35 77.59 18.96
CA PHE A 305 -28.12 77.08 19.53
C PHE A 305 -27.92 77.67 20.91
N SER A 306 -27.51 76.85 21.87
CA SER A 306 -27.20 77.28 23.22
C SER A 306 -25.90 76.65 23.69
N SER A 307 -25.07 77.40 24.38
CA SER A 307 -23.86 76.90 25.03
C SER A 307 -24.03 76.79 26.54
N SER A 308 -23.16 75.98 27.13
CA SER A 308 -22.89 75.97 28.56
C SER A 308 -21.39 75.97 28.77
N THR A 309 -20.93 76.73 29.77
CA THR A 309 -19.57 76.58 30.30
C THR A 309 -19.56 76.36 31.82
N GLY A 310 -18.58 75.61 32.26
CA GLY A 310 -18.04 75.57 33.61
C GLY A 310 -17.04 76.70 33.83
N GLY A 311 -16.13 76.52 34.80
CA GLY A 311 -15.18 77.55 35.23
C GLY A 311 -14.04 77.89 34.25
N ALA A 312 -14.00 77.27 33.07
CA ALA A 312 -12.96 77.44 32.05
C ALA A 312 -13.38 78.43 30.93
N ILE A 313 -12.40 78.88 30.12
CA ILE A 313 -12.62 79.77 28.96
C ILE A 313 -12.55 78.91 27.69
N ASN A 314 -13.69 78.29 27.34
CA ASN A 314 -13.88 77.57 26.07
C ASN A 314 -14.80 78.37 25.13
N HIS A 315 -14.40 78.48 23.87
CA HIS A 315 -15.15 79.13 22.81
C HIS A 315 -15.93 78.11 22.01
N HIS A 316 -17.23 78.33 21.84
CA HIS A 316 -18.11 77.54 20.97
C HIS A 316 -18.61 78.43 19.84
N GLU A 317 -18.21 78.11 18.61
CA GLU A 317 -18.45 78.96 17.44
C GLU A 317 -19.10 78.20 16.30
N ILE A 318 -20.10 78.82 15.66
CA ILE A 318 -20.86 78.25 14.54
C ILE A 318 -20.84 79.21 13.35
N ARG A 319 -20.72 78.68 12.13
CA ARG A 319 -20.87 79.45 10.89
C ARG A 319 -21.44 78.60 9.75
N ASN A 320 -21.75 79.24 8.62
CA ASN A 320 -22.22 78.57 7.40
C ASN A 320 -23.39 77.61 7.66
N LEU A 321 -24.36 78.05 8.46
CA LEU A 321 -25.58 77.32 8.70
C LEU A 321 -26.45 77.35 7.45
N THR A 322 -26.85 76.17 7.01
CA THR A 322 -27.87 75.97 6.00
C THR A 322 -28.96 75.10 6.59
N VAL A 323 -30.22 75.51 6.41
CA VAL A 323 -31.37 74.67 6.72
C VAL A 323 -32.22 74.58 5.48
N ARG A 324 -32.38 73.34 5.01
CA ARG A 324 -33.06 72.98 3.78
C ARG A 324 -34.06 71.88 4.04
N GLN A 325 -34.92 71.69 3.08
CA GLN A 325 -35.70 70.48 2.99
C GLN A 325 -34.78 69.28 2.75
N ALA A 326 -34.98 68.20 3.50
CA ALA A 326 -34.27 66.95 3.31
C ALA A 326 -34.37 66.49 1.84
N GLN A 327 -33.21 66.29 1.22
CA GLN A 327 -33.11 65.82 -0.16
C GLN A 327 -32.93 64.31 -0.18
N LEU A 328 -33.51 63.68 -1.20
CA LEU A 328 -33.33 62.25 -1.42
C LEU A 328 -31.89 61.98 -1.85
N GLU A 329 -31.20 61.12 -1.12
CA GLU A 329 -29.85 60.61 -1.41
C GLU A 329 -29.90 59.09 -1.30
N ALA A 330 -29.59 58.42 -2.40
CA ALA A 330 -29.53 56.96 -2.45
C ALA A 330 -28.08 56.47 -2.36
N THR A 331 -27.80 55.60 -1.41
CA THR A 331 -26.48 55.06 -1.08
C THR A 331 -26.41 53.60 -1.52
N PRO A 332 -25.27 53.11 -2.05
CA PRO A 332 -25.14 51.71 -2.40
C PRO A 332 -25.39 50.75 -1.23
N ASP A 333 -26.07 49.65 -1.51
CA ASP A 333 -26.36 48.57 -0.57
C ASP A 333 -25.44 47.38 -0.82
N SER A 334 -25.18 46.60 0.22
CA SER A 334 -24.35 45.38 0.14
C SER A 334 -25.00 44.22 0.87
N TYR A 335 -25.06 43.08 0.20
CA TYR A 335 -25.69 41.86 0.66
C TYR A 335 -24.81 40.64 0.35
N SER A 336 -25.15 39.51 0.94
CA SER A 336 -24.59 38.22 0.57
C SER A 336 -25.63 37.11 0.66
N THR A 337 -25.40 36.02 -0.08
CA THR A 337 -26.21 34.81 -0.03
C THR A 337 -25.36 33.57 -0.30
N PRO A 338 -25.66 32.41 0.32
CA PRO A 338 -25.03 31.15 -0.07
C PRO A 338 -25.29 30.81 -1.54
N HIS A 339 -24.42 29.99 -2.13
CA HIS A 339 -24.60 29.48 -3.49
C HIS A 339 -25.98 28.82 -3.67
N GLY A 340 -26.66 29.13 -4.77
CA GLY A 340 -27.97 28.57 -5.11
C GLY A 340 -29.14 28.97 -4.20
N GLN A 341 -28.92 29.86 -3.21
CA GLN A 341 -29.99 30.35 -2.34
C GLN A 341 -30.45 31.74 -2.75
N ALA A 342 -31.78 31.89 -2.91
CA ALA A 342 -32.39 33.18 -3.14
C ALA A 342 -32.33 34.06 -1.88
N LEU A 343 -31.90 35.30 -2.04
CA LEU A 343 -31.93 36.33 -1.01
C LEU A 343 -33.29 37.02 -1.03
N ASN A 344 -34.01 36.99 0.09
CA ASN A 344 -35.27 37.72 0.26
C ASN A 344 -35.09 38.73 1.40
N VAL A 345 -35.29 40.02 1.11
CA VAL A 345 -35.22 41.10 2.09
C VAL A 345 -36.58 41.75 2.18
N ALA A 346 -37.19 41.70 3.37
CA ALA A 346 -38.47 42.33 3.65
C ALA A 346 -38.33 43.86 3.73
N ALA A 347 -39.43 44.59 3.48
CA ALA A 347 -39.42 46.06 3.45
C ALA A 347 -39.09 46.69 4.82
N ASP A 348 -39.40 45.98 5.90
CA ASP A 348 -39.13 46.38 7.28
C ASP A 348 -37.79 45.84 7.81
N ALA A 349 -37.03 45.11 6.97
CA ALA A 349 -35.73 44.62 7.37
C ALA A 349 -34.77 45.80 7.63
N PRO A 350 -33.90 45.74 8.66
CA PRO A 350 -32.91 46.79 8.94
C PRO A 350 -31.95 47.09 7.78
N ASN A 351 -31.87 46.20 6.79
CA ASN A 351 -31.06 46.31 5.59
C ASN A 351 -31.92 46.32 4.30
N ALA A 352 -33.22 46.64 4.39
CA ALA A 352 -34.07 46.86 3.23
C ALA A 352 -33.51 47.97 2.32
N LEU A 353 -33.96 48.03 1.07
CA LEU A 353 -33.51 49.07 0.15
C LEU A 353 -33.86 50.45 0.71
N GLY A 354 -32.88 51.33 0.73
CA GLY A 354 -32.99 52.66 1.30
C GLY A 354 -33.02 52.72 2.82
N ALA A 355 -32.68 51.64 3.54
CA ALA A 355 -32.44 51.72 4.97
C ALA A 355 -31.26 52.63 5.34
N ASN A 356 -30.29 52.80 4.44
CA ASN A 356 -29.11 53.67 4.55
C ASN A 356 -29.23 54.97 3.72
N ASP A 357 -30.37 55.20 3.07
CA ASP A 357 -30.64 56.37 2.24
C ASP A 357 -31.11 57.54 3.10
N LEU A 358 -30.88 58.77 2.62
CA LEU A 358 -31.30 59.99 3.31
C LEU A 358 -32.46 60.65 2.57
N GLY A 359 -33.32 61.35 3.33
CA GLY A 359 -34.41 62.15 2.77
C GLY A 359 -35.52 61.35 2.08
N ILE A 360 -35.67 60.06 2.40
CA ILE A 360 -36.83 59.27 1.98
C ILE A 360 -38.09 59.82 2.65
N MET A 361 -39.12 60.06 1.84
CA MET A 361 -40.44 60.50 2.28
C MET A 361 -41.44 59.34 2.32
N PRO A 362 -42.54 59.48 3.08
CA PRO A 362 -43.60 58.48 3.15
C PRO A 362 -44.21 58.20 1.79
N GLY A 363 -44.49 56.93 1.55
CA GLY A 363 -45.02 56.51 0.26
C GLY A 363 -44.02 56.71 -0.87
N ALA A 364 -42.72 56.89 -0.57
CA ALA A 364 -41.68 56.68 -1.57
C ALA A 364 -41.85 55.30 -2.19
N VAL A 365 -41.59 55.22 -3.48
CA VAL A 365 -41.73 53.98 -4.25
C VAL A 365 -40.39 53.55 -4.80
N TYR A 366 -40.14 52.25 -4.74
CA TYR A 366 -38.93 51.61 -5.24
C TYR A 366 -39.22 50.88 -6.55
N SER A 367 -38.21 50.81 -7.41
CA SER A 367 -38.30 50.07 -8.67
C SER A 367 -36.94 49.56 -9.11
N LEU A 368 -36.93 48.40 -9.77
CA LEU A 368 -35.74 47.86 -10.40
C LEU A 368 -35.42 48.65 -11.67
N GLN A 369 -34.14 48.97 -11.87
CA GLN A 369 -33.65 49.64 -13.05
C GLN A 369 -32.76 48.68 -13.86
N GLY A 370 -33.18 48.41 -15.10
CA GLY A 370 -32.45 47.52 -15.99
C GLY A 370 -32.50 46.05 -15.54
N GLN A 371 -31.50 45.28 -15.99
CA GLN A 371 -31.35 43.86 -15.65
C GLN A 371 -30.32 43.71 -14.53
N ALA A 372 -30.56 42.74 -13.64
CA ALA A 372 -29.55 42.32 -12.67
C ALA A 372 -28.41 41.57 -13.37
N THR A 373 -27.22 41.67 -12.80
CA THR A 373 -26.04 40.86 -13.17
C THR A 373 -25.93 39.67 -12.21
N GLY A 374 -25.45 38.52 -12.70
CA GLY A 374 -25.25 37.32 -11.88
C GLY A 374 -26.53 36.62 -11.39
N GLY A 375 -27.72 37.07 -11.82
CA GLY A 375 -28.99 36.48 -11.41
C GLY A 375 -30.20 37.28 -11.89
N THR A 376 -31.32 37.10 -11.20
CA THR A 376 -32.56 37.86 -11.42
C THR A 376 -32.96 38.58 -10.15
N ALA A 377 -33.41 39.83 -10.28
CA ALA A 377 -33.90 40.63 -9.16
C ALA A 377 -35.35 41.03 -9.40
N THR A 378 -36.12 41.12 -8.32
CA THR A 378 -37.44 41.77 -8.30
C THR A 378 -37.46 42.75 -7.13
N VAL A 379 -37.78 44.02 -7.40
CA VAL A 379 -37.93 45.07 -6.40
C VAL A 379 -39.39 45.48 -6.34
N ASN A 380 -39.99 45.39 -5.16
CA ASN A 380 -41.37 45.82 -4.92
C ASN A 380 -41.41 47.31 -4.57
N ALA A 381 -42.58 47.93 -4.75
CA ALA A 381 -42.76 49.37 -4.52
C ALA A 381 -42.51 49.80 -3.07
N ASP A 382 -42.55 48.87 -2.11
CA ASP A 382 -42.31 49.12 -0.68
C ASP A 382 -40.83 49.01 -0.26
N GLY A 383 -39.92 48.70 -1.19
CA GLY A 383 -38.49 48.54 -0.92
C GLY A 383 -38.07 47.12 -0.55
N SER A 384 -39.01 46.17 -0.41
CA SER A 384 -38.67 44.75 -0.35
C SER A 384 -38.14 44.26 -1.70
N PHE A 385 -37.22 43.31 -1.66
CA PHE A 385 -36.69 42.71 -2.88
C PHE A 385 -36.38 41.22 -2.72
N ARG A 386 -36.33 40.55 -3.86
CA ARG A 386 -35.84 39.18 -4.00
C ARG A 386 -34.75 39.16 -5.06
N PHE A 387 -33.62 38.55 -4.73
CA PHE A 387 -32.54 38.27 -5.67
C PHE A 387 -32.33 36.75 -5.74
N GLU A 388 -32.41 36.19 -6.95
CA GLU A 388 -32.15 34.78 -7.22
C GLU A 388 -30.89 34.67 -8.09
N PRO A 389 -29.78 34.15 -7.54
CA PRO A 389 -28.57 33.88 -8.31
C PRO A 389 -28.86 33.03 -9.54
N ALA A 390 -28.15 33.27 -10.64
CA ALA A 390 -28.16 32.34 -11.77
C ALA A 390 -27.61 30.98 -11.33
N ALA A 391 -28.01 29.90 -12.01
CA ALA A 391 -27.47 28.58 -11.75
C ALA A 391 -25.93 28.60 -11.83
N ASP A 392 -25.29 27.99 -10.83
CA ASP A 392 -23.83 27.87 -10.71
C ASP A 392 -23.06 29.20 -10.61
N PHE A 393 -23.75 30.33 -10.42
CA PHE A 393 -23.11 31.62 -10.28
C PHE A 393 -22.48 31.79 -8.90
N VAL A 394 -21.21 32.21 -8.87
CA VAL A 394 -20.48 32.59 -7.66
C VAL A 394 -19.81 33.95 -7.85
N GLY A 395 -19.63 34.69 -6.77
CA GLY A 395 -18.99 36.00 -6.79
C GLY A 395 -19.97 37.17 -6.78
N GLU A 396 -19.53 38.31 -7.31
CA GLU A 396 -20.26 39.57 -7.20
C GLU A 396 -21.38 39.67 -8.24
N ALA A 397 -22.62 39.68 -7.76
CA ALA A 397 -23.81 40.06 -8.52
C ALA A 397 -24.23 41.48 -8.11
N SER A 398 -25.01 42.13 -8.97
CA SER A 398 -25.56 43.45 -8.63
C SER A 398 -26.82 43.78 -9.40
N PHE A 399 -27.64 44.67 -8.84
CA PHE A 399 -28.75 45.30 -9.53
C PHE A 399 -28.87 46.77 -9.14
N THR A 400 -29.32 47.60 -10.07
CA THR A 400 -29.59 49.02 -9.79
C THR A 400 -31.05 49.18 -9.43
N TYR A 401 -31.34 49.92 -8.37
CA TYR A 401 -32.71 50.31 -8.03
C TYR A 401 -32.86 51.83 -8.08
N GLN A 402 -34.10 52.27 -8.20
CA GLN A 402 -34.49 53.66 -8.10
C GLN A 402 -35.50 53.82 -6.97
N VAL A 403 -35.26 54.80 -6.10
CA VAL A 403 -36.20 55.29 -5.09
C VAL A 403 -36.72 56.65 -5.52
N CYS A 404 -38.03 56.88 -5.41
CA CYS A 404 -38.68 58.14 -5.77
C CYS A 404 -39.63 58.62 -4.67
N ASN A 405 -39.44 59.85 -4.20
CA ASN A 405 -40.40 60.53 -3.34
C ASN A 405 -41.63 60.99 -4.14
N GLN A 406 -42.81 61.08 -3.50
CA GLN A 406 -44.04 61.48 -4.18
C GLN A 406 -44.07 62.97 -4.58
N PRO A 407 -44.68 63.34 -5.73
CA PRO A 407 -45.18 62.42 -6.76
C PRO A 407 -44.02 61.75 -7.51
N ALA A 408 -44.04 60.42 -7.59
CA ALA A 408 -42.97 59.62 -8.20
C ALA A 408 -42.80 59.83 -9.70
N THR A 409 -43.75 60.52 -10.35
CA THR A 409 -43.70 60.90 -11.76
C THR A 409 -42.74 62.04 -12.06
N ASN A 410 -42.21 62.73 -11.04
CA ASN A 410 -41.23 63.80 -11.22
C ASN A 410 -39.80 63.24 -11.11
N PRO A 411 -38.99 63.22 -12.18
CA PRO A 411 -37.61 62.72 -12.14
C PRO A 411 -36.71 63.43 -11.11
N ALA A 412 -37.00 64.68 -10.76
CA ALA A 412 -36.26 65.42 -9.74
C ALA A 412 -36.42 64.85 -8.32
N ASN A 413 -37.45 64.01 -8.09
CA ASN A 413 -37.71 63.36 -6.81
C ASN A 413 -37.10 61.95 -6.71
N CYS A 414 -36.30 61.54 -7.70
CA CYS A 414 -35.79 60.17 -7.81
C CYS A 414 -34.27 60.11 -7.71
N LYS A 415 -33.75 59.05 -7.10
CA LYS A 415 -32.33 58.69 -7.07
C LYS A 415 -32.13 57.21 -7.33
N THR A 416 -30.99 56.86 -7.88
CA THR A 416 -30.60 55.49 -8.17
C THR A 416 -29.40 55.10 -7.32
N ALA A 417 -29.39 53.86 -6.82
CA ALA A 417 -28.27 53.27 -6.13
C ALA A 417 -28.03 51.82 -6.60
N LEU A 418 -26.83 51.32 -6.31
CA LEU A 418 -26.41 49.96 -6.65
C LEU A 418 -26.59 49.07 -5.42
N ALA A 419 -27.30 47.95 -5.58
CA ALA A 419 -27.30 46.87 -4.61
C ALA A 419 -26.34 45.77 -5.10
N THR A 420 -25.28 45.52 -4.34
CA THR A 420 -24.33 44.44 -4.60
C THR A 420 -24.68 43.21 -3.76
N VAL A 421 -24.66 42.02 -4.36
CA VAL A 421 -24.92 40.73 -3.72
C VAL A 421 -23.73 39.82 -3.94
N ILE A 422 -23.03 39.45 -2.88
CA ILE A 422 -21.96 38.44 -2.95
C ILE A 422 -22.58 37.05 -2.85
N VAL A 423 -22.51 36.27 -3.93
CA VAL A 423 -22.93 34.87 -3.95
C VAL A 423 -21.76 33.99 -3.54
N GLY A 424 -21.98 33.17 -2.51
CA GLY A 424 -20.95 32.31 -1.93
C GLY A 424 -20.41 31.24 -2.86
N PRO A 425 -19.30 30.59 -2.46
CA PRO A 425 -18.72 29.51 -3.22
C PRO A 425 -19.63 28.26 -3.19
N ASN A 426 -19.40 27.37 -4.14
CA ASN A 426 -20.00 26.05 -4.23
C ASN A 426 -18.92 25.00 -3.94
N ALA A 427 -18.89 24.50 -2.69
CA ALA A 427 -18.01 23.42 -2.27
C ALA A 427 -18.67 22.05 -2.49
N GLN A 428 -17.93 21.09 -3.04
CA GLN A 428 -18.41 19.77 -3.43
C GLN A 428 -17.58 18.66 -2.77
N PRO A 429 -18.16 17.51 -2.44
CA PRO A 429 -17.40 16.41 -1.81
C PRO A 429 -16.27 15.90 -2.71
N ASP A 430 -15.11 15.64 -2.10
CA ASP A 430 -13.93 15.07 -2.75
C ASP A 430 -13.72 13.61 -2.34
N GLU A 431 -13.13 12.84 -3.25
CA GLU A 431 -12.68 11.48 -2.97
C GLU A 431 -11.23 11.27 -3.38
N ALA A 432 -10.47 10.57 -2.54
CA ALA A 432 -9.13 10.12 -2.87
C ALA A 432 -8.91 8.67 -2.41
N THR A 433 -7.94 8.00 -3.02
CA THR A 433 -7.49 6.67 -2.57
C THR A 433 -5.99 6.72 -2.33
N THR A 434 -5.54 6.10 -1.24
CA THR A 434 -4.13 5.88 -0.95
C THR A 434 -3.93 4.50 -0.32
N THR A 435 -2.68 4.15 -0.05
CA THR A 435 -2.34 2.96 0.71
C THR A 435 -1.84 3.28 2.11
N VAL A 436 -1.86 2.31 3.01
CA VAL A 436 -1.24 2.39 4.34
C VAL A 436 0.17 2.98 4.22
N GLY A 437 0.49 3.96 5.07
CA GLY A 437 1.81 4.59 5.12
C GLY A 437 2.11 5.58 3.97
N GLN A 438 1.18 5.82 3.05
CA GLN A 438 1.35 6.76 1.94
C GLN A 438 0.37 7.94 2.05
N PRO A 439 0.83 9.20 1.89
CA PRO A 439 -0.08 10.35 1.91
C PRO A 439 -0.94 10.42 0.64
N ALA A 440 -2.18 10.87 0.79
CA ALA A 440 -3.03 11.31 -0.31
C ALA A 440 -2.90 12.83 -0.48
N ASN A 441 -2.60 13.29 -1.69
CA ASN A 441 -2.57 14.72 -2.01
C ASN A 441 -3.62 15.02 -3.07
N GLY A 442 -4.25 16.19 -2.98
CA GLY A 442 -5.23 16.63 -3.96
C GLY A 442 -5.43 18.15 -3.94
N ASP A 443 -6.33 18.61 -4.80
CA ASP A 443 -6.69 20.02 -4.96
C ASP A 443 -8.22 20.15 -4.91
N LEU A 444 -8.72 20.82 -3.87
CA LEU A 444 -10.16 21.03 -3.63
C LEU A 444 -10.79 21.90 -4.73
N LYS A 445 -9.99 22.66 -5.49
CA LYS A 445 -10.49 23.46 -6.63
C LYS A 445 -10.87 22.60 -7.84
N ALA A 446 -10.58 21.31 -7.84
CA ALA A 446 -10.84 20.45 -8.99
C ALA A 446 -12.33 20.31 -9.31
N ASN A 447 -13.19 20.34 -8.28
CA ASN A 447 -14.64 20.24 -8.36
C ASN A 447 -15.38 21.44 -7.72
N ASP A 448 -14.68 22.27 -6.94
CA ASP A 448 -15.26 23.47 -6.35
C ASP A 448 -15.33 24.64 -7.31
N THR A 449 -16.39 25.46 -7.16
CA THR A 449 -16.53 26.74 -7.87
C THR A 449 -16.51 27.86 -6.86
N ALA A 450 -15.53 28.75 -6.93
CA ALA A 450 -15.37 29.86 -5.99
C ALA A 450 -14.88 31.14 -6.70
N PRO A 451 -15.24 32.33 -6.20
CA PRO A 451 -14.76 33.59 -6.78
C PRO A 451 -13.24 33.75 -6.62
N ALA A 452 -12.65 34.59 -7.47
CA ALA A 452 -11.22 34.89 -7.40
C ALA A 452 -10.84 35.48 -6.03
N GLY A 453 -9.75 34.97 -5.45
CA GLY A 453 -9.30 35.38 -4.11
C GLY A 453 -9.96 34.61 -2.96
N ALA A 454 -10.85 33.65 -3.24
CA ALA A 454 -11.36 32.73 -2.23
C ALA A 454 -10.24 31.91 -1.58
N THR A 455 -10.35 31.67 -0.27
CA THR A 455 -9.35 30.93 0.51
C THR A 455 -9.96 29.69 1.14
N TYR A 456 -9.21 28.59 1.11
CA TYR A 456 -9.57 27.30 1.71
C TYR A 456 -8.93 27.13 3.09
N LYS A 457 -9.57 26.38 3.98
CA LYS A 457 -8.96 25.96 5.24
C LYS A 457 -9.57 24.67 5.74
N LEU A 458 -8.81 23.96 6.58
CA LEU A 458 -9.32 22.80 7.30
C LEU A 458 -10.34 23.27 8.34
N LYS A 459 -11.54 22.69 8.33
CA LYS A 459 -12.60 23.01 9.28
C LYS A 459 -12.67 21.98 10.39
N THR A 460 -12.79 20.70 10.03
CA THR A 460 -12.76 19.58 10.99
C THR A 460 -11.70 18.58 10.55
N ALA A 461 -10.72 18.34 11.43
CA ALA A 461 -9.68 17.32 11.22
C ALA A 461 -10.26 15.90 11.23
N PRO A 462 -9.58 14.93 10.59
CA PRO A 462 -9.96 13.52 10.70
C PRO A 462 -9.78 13.02 12.13
N ASN A 463 -10.39 11.87 12.46
CA ASN A 463 -10.10 11.21 13.73
C ASN A 463 -8.60 10.88 13.81
N ALA A 464 -7.96 11.10 14.96
CA ALA A 464 -6.53 10.83 15.14
C ALA A 464 -6.14 9.38 14.87
N ALA A 465 -7.05 8.41 15.06
CA ALA A 465 -6.85 7.01 14.70
C ALA A 465 -6.87 6.75 13.19
N GLN A 466 -7.45 7.66 12.40
CA GLN A 466 -7.49 7.61 10.94
C GLN A 466 -6.25 8.28 10.33
N GLY A 467 -5.80 9.41 10.89
CA GLY A 467 -4.62 10.13 10.40
C GLY A 467 -4.64 11.62 10.72
N THR A 468 -3.90 12.39 9.92
CA THR A 468 -3.87 13.86 9.97
C THR A 468 -4.17 14.45 8.59
N ALA A 469 -4.71 15.67 8.56
CA ALA A 469 -4.95 16.41 7.32
C ALA A 469 -4.44 17.84 7.45
N THR A 470 -3.97 18.40 6.34
CA THR A 470 -3.66 19.81 6.17
C THR A 470 -4.35 20.33 4.92
N VAL A 471 -4.94 21.53 4.99
CA VAL A 471 -5.53 22.24 3.85
C VAL A 471 -4.90 23.61 3.78
N ASN A 472 -4.29 23.93 2.64
CA ASN A 472 -3.68 25.21 2.38
C ASN A 472 -4.70 26.22 1.84
N ALA A 473 -4.39 27.51 1.97
CA ALA A 473 -5.26 28.60 1.51
C ALA A 473 -5.58 28.53 0.01
N ASP A 474 -4.72 27.90 -0.77
CA ASP A 474 -4.86 27.70 -2.21
C ASP A 474 -5.67 26.45 -2.60
N GLY A 475 -6.24 25.71 -1.64
CA GLY A 475 -7.04 24.51 -1.91
C GLY A 475 -6.23 23.22 -2.02
N ALA A 476 -4.88 23.27 -2.02
CA ALA A 476 -4.08 22.06 -1.95
C ALA A 476 -4.24 21.41 -0.57
N TYR A 477 -4.45 20.09 -0.54
CA TYR A 477 -4.53 19.33 0.71
C TYR A 477 -3.60 18.12 0.71
N THR A 478 -3.23 17.72 1.92
CA THR A 478 -2.52 16.47 2.20
C THR A 478 -3.20 15.75 3.34
N PHE A 479 -3.59 14.50 3.12
CA PHE A 479 -4.00 13.57 4.17
C PHE A 479 -2.92 12.51 4.38
N THR A 480 -2.48 12.32 5.62
CA THR A 480 -1.51 11.29 5.99
C THR A 480 -2.19 10.28 6.91
N PRO A 481 -2.38 9.02 6.45
CA PRO A 481 -2.96 7.97 7.29
C PRO A 481 -2.13 7.73 8.55
N ALA A 482 -2.79 7.41 9.66
CA ALA A 482 -2.11 6.90 10.85
C ALA A 482 -1.41 5.56 10.53
N ALA A 483 -0.32 5.26 11.24
CA ALA A 483 0.42 4.02 11.03
C ALA A 483 -0.50 2.80 11.20
N GLY A 484 -0.55 1.94 10.19
CA GLY A 484 -1.40 0.75 10.18
C GLY A 484 -2.90 1.02 9.98
N PHE A 485 -3.35 2.25 9.72
CA PHE A 485 -4.76 2.52 9.47
C PHE A 485 -5.18 2.08 8.05
N SER A 486 -6.27 1.30 7.94
CA SER A 486 -6.95 1.00 6.68
C SER A 486 -8.46 1.06 6.84
N GLY A 487 -9.11 1.78 5.94
CA GLY A 487 -10.53 2.12 5.99
C GLY A 487 -10.78 3.49 5.36
N ASP A 488 -12.01 3.97 5.49
CA ASP A 488 -12.37 5.32 5.08
C ASP A 488 -12.00 6.32 6.17
N ALA A 489 -11.27 7.36 5.78
CA ALA A 489 -11.02 8.54 6.59
C ALA A 489 -11.74 9.74 5.99
N SER A 490 -12.18 10.68 6.82
CA SER A 490 -12.84 11.88 6.33
C SER A 490 -12.43 13.12 7.11
N PHE A 491 -12.35 14.25 6.43
CA PHE A 491 -12.20 15.56 7.05
C PHE A 491 -13.05 16.57 6.29
N THR A 492 -13.42 17.68 6.94
CA THR A 492 -14.18 18.75 6.29
C THR A 492 -13.32 19.99 6.11
N TYR A 493 -13.56 20.69 5.01
CA TYR A 493 -12.92 21.96 4.70
C TYR A 493 -13.97 23.05 4.50
N GLU A 494 -13.52 24.29 4.55
CA GLU A 494 -14.34 25.48 4.33
C GLU A 494 -13.64 26.38 3.30
N VAL A 495 -14.42 26.92 2.35
CA VAL A 495 -14.00 27.92 1.37
C VAL A 495 -14.86 29.18 1.54
N CYS A 496 -14.23 30.36 1.56
CA CYS A 496 -14.89 31.66 1.76
C CYS A 496 -14.47 32.68 0.69
N THR A 497 -15.34 33.63 0.34
CA THR A 497 -15.16 34.55 -0.81
C THR A 497 -14.13 35.67 -0.64
N GLY A 498 -13.41 35.78 0.49
CA GLY A 498 -12.44 36.86 0.69
C GLY A 498 -11.31 36.57 1.69
N PRO A 499 -10.23 37.38 1.68
CA PRO A 499 -9.12 37.24 2.60
C PRO A 499 -9.59 37.41 4.05
N GLY A 500 -9.31 36.43 4.91
CA GLY A 500 -9.68 36.47 6.33
C GLY A 500 -11.03 35.83 6.68
N GLY A 501 -11.69 35.14 5.74
CA GLY A 501 -12.86 34.31 6.05
C GLY A 501 -14.16 35.10 6.28
N THR A 502 -14.35 36.22 5.59
CA THR A 502 -15.64 36.90 5.58
C THR A 502 -16.68 36.06 4.83
N ALA A 503 -17.88 35.96 5.40
CA ALA A 503 -19.02 35.26 4.80
C ALA A 503 -19.43 35.95 3.48
N PRO A 504 -19.92 35.20 2.48
CA PRO A 504 -20.41 33.81 2.56
C PRO A 504 -19.32 32.72 2.39
N CYS A 505 -19.48 31.61 3.11
CA CYS A 505 -18.62 30.43 3.06
C CYS A 505 -19.44 29.18 2.69
N ALA A 506 -18.77 28.16 2.15
CA ALA A 506 -19.32 26.82 1.92
C ALA A 506 -18.39 25.76 2.50
N GLU A 507 -18.97 24.62 2.87
CA GLU A 507 -18.25 23.49 3.46
C GLU A 507 -18.53 22.22 2.64
N ALA A 508 -17.51 21.38 2.51
CA ALA A 508 -17.64 20.05 1.96
C ALA A 508 -16.68 19.06 2.66
N THR A 509 -16.80 17.78 2.30
CA THR A 509 -16.08 16.68 2.93
C THR A 509 -15.13 16.06 1.93
N VAL A 510 -13.89 15.79 2.36
CA VAL A 510 -12.97 14.91 1.65
C VAL A 510 -13.05 13.52 2.28
N THR A 511 -13.31 12.50 1.47
CA THR A 511 -13.26 11.09 1.87
C THR A 511 -12.02 10.44 1.26
N VAL A 512 -11.17 9.86 2.11
CA VAL A 512 -9.95 9.17 1.68
C VAL A 512 -10.06 7.68 2.00
N LYS A 513 -10.05 6.86 0.94
CA LYS A 513 -10.02 5.41 1.01
C LYS A 513 -8.59 4.92 1.23
N VAL A 514 -8.29 4.33 2.38
CA VAL A 514 -6.94 3.81 2.69
C VAL A 514 -6.92 2.28 2.60
N ASN A 515 -6.30 1.76 1.54
CA ASN A 515 -6.17 0.32 1.33
C ASN A 515 -4.85 -0.24 1.89
N PRO A 516 -4.80 -1.51 2.33
CA PRO A 516 -3.53 -2.18 2.60
C PRO A 516 -2.65 -2.23 1.36
N LYS A 517 -1.33 -2.34 1.54
CA LYS A 517 -0.36 -2.55 0.47
C LYS A 517 0.41 -3.83 0.71
N ALA A 518 0.18 -4.81 -0.15
CA ALA A 518 0.91 -6.07 -0.14
C ALA A 518 2.18 -6.00 -1.01
N THR A 519 3.22 -6.72 -0.60
CA THR A 519 4.52 -6.80 -1.27
C THR A 519 4.79 -8.23 -1.71
N ALA A 520 5.33 -8.42 -2.91
CA ALA A 520 5.58 -9.77 -3.43
C ALA A 520 6.52 -10.59 -2.53
N ASP A 521 6.19 -11.87 -2.36
CA ASP A 521 6.97 -12.83 -1.58
C ASP A 521 7.71 -13.83 -2.45
N SER A 522 8.81 -14.37 -1.92
CA SER A 522 9.57 -15.43 -2.55
C SER A 522 9.96 -16.51 -1.53
N TYR A 523 9.66 -17.75 -1.88
CA TYR A 523 10.03 -18.95 -1.11
C TYR A 523 10.68 -19.99 -2.01
N SER A 524 11.22 -21.05 -1.43
CA SER A 524 11.76 -22.18 -2.16
C SER A 524 11.41 -23.51 -1.50
N THR A 525 11.29 -24.55 -2.31
CA THR A 525 11.13 -25.93 -1.87
C THR A 525 11.84 -26.88 -2.83
N THR A 526 11.90 -28.16 -2.51
CA THR A 526 12.42 -29.19 -3.41
C THR A 526 11.29 -29.95 -4.11
N LEU A 527 11.65 -30.67 -5.16
CA LEU A 527 10.75 -31.51 -5.95
C LEU A 527 9.83 -32.35 -5.06
N ASN A 528 8.52 -32.28 -5.33
CA ASN A 528 7.47 -33.01 -4.62
C ASN A 528 7.40 -32.74 -3.10
N THR A 529 8.07 -31.71 -2.59
CA THR A 529 8.03 -31.32 -1.18
C THR A 529 7.09 -30.14 -0.98
N ALA A 530 6.04 -30.33 -0.19
CA ALA A 530 5.13 -29.26 0.16
C ALA A 530 5.78 -28.27 1.15
N LEU A 531 5.40 -27.01 1.04
CA LEU A 531 5.55 -26.01 2.09
C LEU A 531 4.28 -26.06 2.95
N PRO A 532 4.31 -26.67 4.16
CA PRO A 532 3.16 -26.67 5.05
C PRO A 532 2.94 -25.27 5.64
N ALA A 533 1.69 -25.01 6.05
CA ALA A 533 1.35 -23.83 6.84
C ALA A 533 2.19 -23.80 8.13
N ASP A 534 2.87 -22.68 8.35
CA ASP A 534 3.86 -22.51 9.39
C ASP A 534 3.92 -21.03 9.76
N ALA A 535 3.86 -20.74 11.07
CA ALA A 535 3.84 -19.37 11.57
C ALA A 535 5.09 -18.55 11.19
N SER A 536 6.21 -19.21 10.87
CA SER A 536 7.43 -18.55 10.36
C SER A 536 7.32 -18.10 8.89
N ARG A 537 6.33 -18.59 8.15
CA ARG A 537 6.03 -18.23 6.75
C ARG A 537 4.69 -17.52 6.67
N ASN A 538 4.73 -16.19 6.81
CA ASN A 538 3.55 -15.35 6.79
C ASN A 538 3.67 -14.28 5.70
N LEU A 539 2.68 -14.22 4.80
CA LEU A 539 2.61 -13.28 3.69
C LEU A 539 2.50 -11.82 4.15
N GLY A 540 2.08 -11.60 5.40
CA GLY A 540 1.98 -10.27 5.98
C GLY A 540 3.30 -9.69 6.47
N ALA A 541 4.41 -10.43 6.46
CA ALA A 541 5.64 -10.01 7.13
C ALA A 541 6.29 -8.75 6.51
N ASN A 542 6.09 -8.53 5.21
CA ASN A 542 6.61 -7.41 4.41
C ASN A 542 5.49 -6.46 3.92
N ASP A 543 4.27 -6.62 4.43
CA ASP A 543 3.08 -5.88 4.02
C ASP A 543 2.80 -4.67 4.93
N ASP A 544 2.46 -3.54 4.33
CA ASP A 544 1.92 -2.36 5.01
C ASP A 544 0.40 -2.52 5.19
N LYS A 545 -0.03 -2.88 6.41
CA LYS A 545 -1.41 -3.31 6.70
C LYS A 545 -1.78 -3.02 8.17
N PRO A 546 -3.08 -3.03 8.53
CA PRO A 546 -3.50 -3.03 9.92
C PRO A 546 -3.17 -4.35 10.63
N ASN A 547 -3.02 -4.32 11.95
CA ASN A 547 -2.70 -5.52 12.75
C ASN A 547 -3.78 -6.61 12.70
N ASN A 548 -5.03 -6.24 12.45
CA ASN A 548 -6.19 -7.15 12.32
C ASN A 548 -6.51 -7.49 10.86
N ALA A 549 -5.59 -7.25 9.92
CA ALA A 549 -5.77 -7.57 8.51
C ALA A 549 -6.09 -9.06 8.28
N LYS A 550 -6.82 -9.33 7.20
CA LYS A 550 -7.21 -10.67 6.77
C LYS A 550 -6.65 -10.98 5.40
N PHE A 551 -6.10 -12.18 5.25
CA PHE A 551 -5.50 -12.66 4.01
C PHE A 551 -6.42 -13.64 3.29
N SER A 552 -6.32 -13.68 1.98
CA SER A 552 -7.06 -14.64 1.16
C SER A 552 -6.30 -14.96 -0.13
N LEU A 553 -6.46 -16.20 -0.60
CA LEU A 553 -5.95 -16.62 -1.88
C LEU A 553 -6.80 -15.99 -3.00
N VAL A 554 -6.15 -15.47 -4.04
CA VAL A 554 -6.84 -15.08 -5.28
C VAL A 554 -7.30 -16.37 -5.99
N PRO A 555 -8.61 -16.58 -6.20
CA PRO A 555 -9.11 -17.82 -6.78
C PRO A 555 -8.50 -18.12 -8.16
N GLY A 556 -7.99 -19.34 -8.36
CA GLY A 556 -7.43 -19.78 -9.64
C GLY A 556 -6.06 -19.18 -10.00
N SER A 557 -5.41 -18.45 -9.09
CA SER A 557 -4.10 -17.82 -9.34
C SER A 557 -2.91 -18.79 -9.27
N ALA A 558 -3.09 -19.96 -8.64
CA ALA A 558 -2.02 -20.93 -8.46
C ALA A 558 -1.61 -21.59 -9.78
N THR A 559 -0.32 -21.53 -10.12
CA THR A 559 0.29 -22.18 -11.28
C THR A 559 1.33 -23.18 -10.81
N ASN A 560 1.45 -24.32 -11.52
CA ASN A 560 2.43 -25.38 -11.24
C ASN A 560 2.39 -25.91 -9.79
N GLY A 561 1.22 -25.88 -9.16
CA GLY A 561 0.98 -26.36 -7.81
C GLY A 561 -0.40 -25.99 -7.30
N THR A 562 -0.63 -26.26 -6.01
CA THR A 562 -1.85 -25.89 -5.28
C THR A 562 -1.46 -25.08 -4.06
N ALA A 563 -2.23 -24.03 -3.76
CA ALA A 563 -1.98 -23.13 -2.65
C ALA A 563 -3.23 -23.00 -1.77
N THR A 564 -3.04 -22.81 -0.47
CA THR A 564 -4.06 -22.32 0.46
C THR A 564 -3.48 -21.14 1.23
N VAL A 565 -4.31 -20.13 1.52
CA VAL A 565 -3.94 -18.97 2.33
C VAL A 565 -4.95 -18.85 3.46
N GLU A 566 -4.47 -18.90 4.69
CA GLU A 566 -5.27 -18.74 5.89
C GLU A 566 -5.51 -17.26 6.20
N PRO A 567 -6.58 -16.90 6.93
CA PRO A 567 -6.91 -15.51 7.22
C PRO A 567 -5.85 -14.73 8.00
N ASP A 568 -4.91 -15.41 8.68
CA ASP A 568 -3.80 -14.81 9.41
C ASP A 568 -2.55 -14.56 8.54
N GLY A 569 -2.57 -14.95 7.27
CA GLY A 569 -1.47 -14.79 6.33
C GLY A 569 -0.51 -15.97 6.27
N THR A 570 -0.69 -17.00 7.10
CA THR A 570 0.00 -18.28 6.89
C THR A 570 -0.53 -18.96 5.63
N PHE A 571 0.32 -19.70 4.93
CA PHE A 571 -0.05 -20.35 3.68
C PHE A 571 0.55 -21.74 3.57
N SER A 572 -0.08 -22.61 2.78
CA SER A 572 0.52 -23.85 2.32
C SER A 572 0.67 -23.84 0.80
N PHE A 573 1.71 -24.49 0.31
CA PHE A 573 1.93 -24.65 -1.13
C PHE A 573 2.47 -26.06 -1.44
N THR A 574 1.78 -26.79 -2.31
CA THR A 574 2.24 -28.09 -2.81
C THR A 574 2.55 -27.96 -4.31
N PRO A 575 3.83 -28.10 -4.72
CA PRO A 575 4.19 -28.14 -6.14
C PRO A 575 3.43 -29.22 -6.90
N ALA A 576 3.16 -29.00 -8.19
CA ALA A 576 2.66 -30.05 -9.06
C ALA A 576 3.66 -31.22 -9.10
N GLN A 577 3.15 -32.45 -9.14
CA GLN A 577 3.99 -33.64 -9.14
C GLN A 577 4.98 -33.59 -10.31
N GLY A 578 6.28 -33.78 -10.03
CA GLY A 578 7.33 -33.77 -11.04
C GLY A 578 7.81 -32.37 -11.47
N PHE A 579 7.21 -31.27 -10.97
CA PHE A 579 7.54 -29.93 -11.41
C PHE A 579 8.88 -29.43 -10.83
N VAL A 580 9.69 -28.80 -11.69
CA VAL A 580 10.93 -28.08 -11.35
C VAL A 580 10.89 -26.73 -12.06
N GLY A 581 11.18 -25.65 -11.35
CA GLY A 581 11.09 -24.29 -11.86
C GLY A 581 10.30 -23.38 -10.91
N ASP A 582 9.86 -22.24 -11.42
CA ASP A 582 9.10 -21.27 -10.65
C ASP A 582 7.60 -21.58 -10.72
N ALA A 583 7.00 -21.77 -9.55
CA ALA A 583 5.56 -21.84 -9.38
C ALA A 583 5.06 -20.54 -8.74
N THR A 584 3.82 -20.16 -9.00
CA THR A 584 3.26 -18.90 -8.46
C THR A 584 1.87 -19.08 -7.91
N PHE A 585 1.47 -18.23 -6.97
CA PHE A 585 0.07 -17.97 -6.63
C PHE A 585 -0.07 -16.50 -6.22
N SER A 586 -1.29 -15.97 -6.15
CA SER A 586 -1.52 -14.59 -5.71
C SER A 586 -2.43 -14.53 -4.49
N TYR A 587 -2.23 -13.53 -3.65
CA TYR A 587 -3.04 -13.28 -2.46
C TYR A 587 -3.54 -11.83 -2.42
N LYS A 588 -4.53 -11.60 -1.57
CA LYS A 588 -4.98 -10.27 -1.14
C LYS A 588 -4.89 -10.16 0.36
N VAL A 589 -4.57 -8.96 0.83
CA VAL A 589 -4.70 -8.56 2.23
C VAL A 589 -5.75 -7.46 2.33
N CYS A 590 -6.73 -7.66 3.19
CA CYS A 590 -7.83 -6.73 3.43
C CYS A 590 -7.86 -6.28 4.90
N ASN A 591 -8.54 -5.18 5.19
CA ASN A 591 -8.89 -4.82 6.56
C ASN A 591 -9.81 -5.88 7.19
N GLU A 592 -10.04 -5.81 8.50
CA GLU A 592 -10.84 -6.81 9.24
C GLU A 592 -12.25 -7.01 8.66
N ALA A 593 -12.87 -5.92 8.17
CA ALA A 593 -14.21 -5.96 7.59
C ALA A 593 -14.25 -6.45 6.12
N GLY A 594 -13.09 -6.60 5.46
CA GLY A 594 -13.02 -6.99 4.05
C GLY A 594 -13.45 -5.92 3.04
N THR A 595 -13.64 -4.67 3.46
CA THR A 595 -14.14 -3.57 2.62
C THR A 595 -13.02 -2.84 1.85
N HIS A 596 -11.78 -3.00 2.31
CA HIS A 596 -10.58 -2.39 1.76
C HIS A 596 -9.52 -3.45 1.59
N CYS A 597 -9.03 -3.63 0.37
CA CYS A 597 -8.10 -4.70 0.01
C CYS A 597 -6.96 -4.15 -0.83
N SER A 598 -5.79 -4.78 -0.69
CA SER A 598 -4.68 -4.60 -1.62
C SER A 598 -5.06 -5.01 -3.05
N ALA A 599 -4.23 -4.61 -4.01
CA ALA A 599 -4.17 -5.30 -5.29
C ALA A 599 -3.76 -6.77 -5.09
N ASP A 600 -3.98 -7.59 -6.12
CA ASP A 600 -3.52 -8.97 -6.18
C ASP A 600 -1.98 -8.98 -6.16
N THR A 601 -1.39 -9.66 -5.18
CA THR A 601 0.06 -9.72 -4.98
C THR A 601 0.58 -11.13 -5.19
N THR A 602 1.66 -11.27 -5.97
CA THR A 602 2.21 -12.58 -6.34
C THR A 602 3.19 -13.10 -5.30
N VAL A 603 3.09 -14.40 -5.02
CA VAL A 603 4.08 -15.22 -4.32
C VAL A 603 4.76 -16.11 -5.34
N THR A 604 6.10 -16.13 -5.34
CA THR A 604 6.90 -17.05 -6.16
C THR A 604 7.47 -18.16 -5.29
N VAL A 605 7.25 -19.41 -5.67
CA VAL A 605 7.86 -20.58 -5.02
C VAL A 605 8.80 -21.25 -6.01
N LYS A 606 10.10 -21.13 -5.76
CA LYS A 606 11.14 -21.78 -6.56
C LYS A 606 11.27 -23.24 -6.18
N VAL A 607 10.87 -24.14 -7.07
CA VAL A 607 10.95 -25.60 -6.87
C VAL A 607 12.25 -26.12 -7.47
N GLY A 608 13.21 -26.44 -6.60
CA GLY A 608 14.47 -27.05 -6.99
C GLY A 608 14.35 -28.57 -7.21
N ALA A 609 15.24 -29.14 -8.01
CA ALA A 609 15.34 -30.60 -8.12
C ALA A 609 15.68 -31.24 -6.76
N ALA A 610 15.17 -32.44 -6.48
CA ALA A 610 15.59 -33.22 -5.31
C ALA A 610 17.02 -33.73 -5.48
N ALA A 611 17.75 -33.97 -4.39
CA ALA A 611 19.05 -34.64 -4.46
C ALA A 611 18.88 -36.11 -4.88
N PRO A 612 19.78 -36.68 -5.70
CA PRO A 612 19.77 -38.11 -5.97
C PRO A 612 20.00 -38.89 -4.67
N GLN A 613 19.39 -40.06 -4.54
CA GLN A 613 19.72 -41.03 -3.50
C GLN A 613 20.50 -42.15 -4.17
N VAL A 614 21.79 -42.27 -3.85
CA VAL A 614 22.70 -43.24 -4.48
C VAL A 614 23.26 -44.22 -3.44
N ALA A 615 23.52 -45.46 -3.83
CA ALA A 615 23.99 -46.51 -2.94
C ALA A 615 25.26 -47.20 -3.47
N ASP A 616 26.08 -47.73 -2.56
CA ASP A 616 27.31 -48.42 -2.94
C ASP A 616 27.03 -49.70 -3.75
N ASP A 617 27.91 -49.98 -4.71
CA ASP A 617 27.82 -51.10 -5.63
C ASP A 617 28.97 -52.10 -5.41
N SER A 618 28.72 -53.35 -5.80
CA SER A 618 29.78 -54.36 -5.80
C SER A 618 29.72 -55.27 -7.03
N ALA A 619 30.89 -55.67 -7.50
CA ALA A 619 31.03 -56.63 -8.60
C ALA A 619 32.21 -57.57 -8.36
N THR A 620 32.24 -58.70 -9.06
CA THR A 620 33.39 -59.61 -9.07
C THR A 620 33.78 -59.89 -10.52
N THR A 621 35.07 -59.91 -10.80
CA THR A 621 35.63 -60.32 -12.09
C THR A 621 36.91 -61.13 -11.88
N THR A 622 37.49 -61.64 -12.96
CA THR A 622 38.80 -62.27 -12.95
C THR A 622 39.84 -61.39 -13.63
N VAL A 623 41.13 -61.65 -13.37
CA VAL A 623 42.23 -61.02 -14.09
C VAL A 623 41.99 -61.06 -15.60
N GLY A 624 42.25 -59.94 -16.28
CA GLY A 624 42.11 -59.83 -17.74
C GLY A 624 40.68 -59.76 -18.26
N GLN A 625 39.65 -59.75 -17.41
CA GLN A 625 38.25 -59.64 -17.80
C GLN A 625 37.60 -58.36 -17.26
N PRO A 626 36.92 -57.55 -18.10
CA PRO A 626 36.22 -56.37 -17.64
C PRO A 626 34.98 -56.74 -16.81
N ALA A 627 34.71 -55.96 -15.76
CA ALA A 627 33.44 -55.97 -15.05
C ALA A 627 32.52 -54.87 -15.62
N ASN A 628 31.31 -55.22 -16.02
CA ASN A 628 30.28 -54.28 -16.48
C ASN A 628 29.09 -54.30 -15.53
N GLY A 629 28.46 -53.14 -15.32
CA GLY A 629 27.25 -53.05 -14.49
C GLY A 629 26.44 -51.79 -14.76
N ASP A 630 25.31 -51.69 -14.06
CA ASP A 630 24.37 -50.55 -14.11
C ASP A 630 24.17 -49.99 -12.70
N LEU A 631 24.65 -48.77 -12.48
CA LEU A 631 24.57 -48.05 -11.20
C LEU A 631 23.13 -47.65 -10.85
N LYS A 632 22.19 -47.67 -11.81
CA LYS A 632 20.78 -47.34 -11.52
C LYS A 632 20.05 -48.43 -10.75
N ALA A 633 20.61 -49.62 -10.62
CA ALA A 633 19.90 -50.79 -10.10
C ALA A 633 19.45 -50.61 -8.64
N ASN A 634 20.20 -49.83 -7.85
CA ASN A 634 19.99 -49.53 -6.44
C ASN A 634 19.81 -48.02 -6.14
N ASP A 635 19.92 -47.17 -7.16
CA ASP A 635 19.79 -45.72 -7.04
C ASP A 635 18.33 -45.24 -7.25
N THR A 636 17.95 -44.19 -6.53
CA THR A 636 16.69 -43.45 -6.76
C THR A 636 16.99 -42.00 -7.11
N VAL A 637 16.83 -41.64 -8.38
CA VAL A 637 17.30 -40.35 -8.92
C VAL A 637 16.18 -39.62 -9.67
N PRO A 638 16.15 -38.27 -9.65
CA PRO A 638 15.19 -37.50 -10.44
C PRO A 638 15.32 -37.77 -11.96
N ALA A 639 14.22 -37.59 -12.69
CA ALA A 639 14.25 -37.70 -14.15
C ALA A 639 15.25 -36.71 -14.77
N GLY A 640 16.09 -37.20 -15.68
CA GLY A 640 17.14 -36.39 -16.31
C GLY A 640 18.44 -36.27 -15.51
N ALA A 641 18.57 -36.99 -14.38
CA ALA A 641 19.86 -37.09 -13.68
C ALA A 641 20.92 -37.77 -14.55
N THR A 642 22.18 -37.33 -14.41
CA THR A 642 23.32 -37.86 -15.18
C THR A 642 24.40 -38.41 -14.26
N TYR A 643 24.97 -39.56 -14.64
CA TYR A 643 26.05 -40.24 -13.96
C TYR A 643 27.41 -39.82 -14.54
N LYS A 644 28.46 -39.81 -13.73
CA LYS A 644 29.85 -39.67 -14.21
C LYS A 644 30.85 -40.27 -13.23
N LEU A 645 32.03 -40.58 -13.75
CA LEU A 645 33.16 -40.97 -12.92
C LEU A 645 33.66 -39.74 -12.17
N LYS A 646 33.73 -39.83 -10.83
CA LYS A 646 34.24 -38.76 -9.97
C LYS A 646 35.70 -39.01 -9.61
N THR A 647 35.99 -40.21 -9.13
CA THR A 647 37.31 -40.64 -8.72
C THR A 647 37.63 -41.95 -9.42
N ALA A 648 38.65 -41.93 -10.28
CA ALA A 648 39.14 -43.13 -10.94
C ALA A 648 39.80 -44.10 -9.94
N PRO A 649 39.83 -45.41 -10.24
CA PRO A 649 40.61 -46.36 -9.46
C PRO A 649 42.11 -46.02 -9.54
N ASN A 650 42.91 -46.56 -8.62
CA ASN A 650 44.36 -46.48 -8.73
C ASN A 650 44.80 -47.15 -10.06
N ALA A 651 45.74 -46.55 -10.78
CA ALA A 651 46.23 -47.09 -12.05
C ALA A 651 46.79 -48.53 -11.93
N ALA A 652 47.31 -48.91 -10.76
CA ALA A 652 47.76 -50.28 -10.48
C ALA A 652 46.59 -51.28 -10.31
N GLN A 653 45.38 -50.80 -10.01
CA GLN A 653 44.17 -51.61 -9.90
C GLN A 653 43.50 -51.79 -11.27
N GLY A 654 43.45 -50.74 -12.09
CA GLY A 654 42.84 -50.78 -13.41
C GLY A 654 42.34 -49.42 -13.90
N THR A 655 41.38 -49.47 -14.83
CA THR A 655 40.70 -48.28 -15.37
C THR A 655 39.19 -48.45 -15.25
N ALA A 656 38.47 -47.34 -15.01
CA ALA A 656 37.01 -47.32 -14.97
C ALA A 656 36.47 -46.27 -15.94
N THR A 657 35.31 -46.55 -16.52
CA THR A 657 34.50 -45.61 -17.28
C THR A 657 33.07 -45.66 -16.74
N VAL A 658 32.43 -44.51 -16.58
CA VAL A 658 31.03 -44.38 -16.17
C VAL A 658 30.35 -43.49 -17.21
N ASN A 659 29.33 -44.03 -17.85
CA ASN A 659 28.55 -43.32 -18.86
C ASN A 659 27.44 -42.49 -18.20
N ALA A 660 26.95 -41.47 -18.93
CA ALA A 660 25.90 -40.58 -18.44
C ALA A 660 24.59 -41.33 -18.08
N ASP A 661 24.38 -42.49 -18.69
CA ASP A 661 23.25 -43.37 -18.46
C ASP A 661 23.48 -44.37 -17.30
N GLY A 662 24.49 -44.19 -16.46
CA GLY A 662 24.72 -45.05 -15.29
C GLY A 662 25.34 -46.41 -15.59
N THR A 663 25.56 -46.78 -16.86
CA THR A 663 26.37 -47.97 -17.17
C THR A 663 27.84 -47.71 -16.88
N TYR A 664 28.56 -48.72 -16.39
CA TYR A 664 30.01 -48.63 -16.16
C TYR A 664 30.76 -49.85 -16.70
N THR A 665 32.03 -49.62 -17.01
CA THR A 665 33.00 -50.67 -17.32
C THR A 665 34.27 -50.45 -16.50
N PHE A 666 34.66 -51.45 -15.71
CA PHE A 666 35.95 -51.50 -15.03
C PHE A 666 36.83 -52.58 -15.68
N THR A 667 38.05 -52.21 -16.10
CA THR A 667 39.05 -53.13 -16.67
C THR A 667 40.22 -53.24 -15.71
N PRO A 668 40.46 -54.41 -15.08
CA PRO A 668 41.62 -54.62 -14.22
C PRO A 668 42.94 -54.38 -14.97
N ALA A 669 43.95 -53.84 -14.29
CA ALA A 669 45.30 -53.79 -14.83
C ALA A 669 45.84 -55.22 -15.06
N ALA A 670 46.74 -55.39 -16.02
CA ALA A 670 47.34 -56.69 -16.30
C ALA A 670 47.97 -57.29 -15.03
N GLY A 671 47.57 -58.52 -14.68
CA GLY A 671 48.06 -59.23 -13.49
C GLY A 671 47.50 -58.71 -12.14
N PHE A 672 46.63 -57.70 -12.11
CA PHE A 672 46.06 -57.21 -10.85
C PHE A 672 45.03 -58.18 -10.27
N SER A 673 45.20 -58.57 -9.00
CA SER A 673 44.19 -59.28 -8.21
C SER A 673 44.11 -58.67 -6.81
N GLY A 674 42.88 -58.42 -6.36
CA GLY A 674 42.57 -57.72 -5.13
C GLY A 674 41.29 -56.89 -5.29
N ASP A 675 40.98 -56.09 -4.27
CA ASP A 675 39.86 -55.16 -4.33
C ASP A 675 40.28 -53.88 -5.06
N ALA A 676 39.49 -53.49 -6.05
CA ALA A 676 39.56 -52.20 -6.71
C ALA A 676 38.32 -51.38 -6.34
N SER A 677 38.43 -50.05 -6.35
CA SER A 677 37.26 -49.20 -6.16
C SER A 677 37.34 -47.92 -6.98
N PHE A 678 36.18 -47.37 -7.30
CA PHE A 678 36.04 -46.05 -7.89
C PHE A 678 34.79 -45.37 -7.34
N ILE A 679 34.75 -44.04 -7.40
CA ILE A 679 33.60 -43.25 -6.93
C ILE A 679 32.90 -42.66 -8.14
N TYR A 680 31.57 -42.83 -8.20
CA TYR A 680 30.72 -42.14 -9.16
C TYR A 680 29.97 -40.99 -8.50
N GLU A 681 29.56 -40.01 -9.32
CA GLU A 681 28.74 -38.88 -8.91
C GLU A 681 27.50 -38.82 -9.80
N VAL A 682 26.35 -38.63 -9.18
CA VAL A 682 25.07 -38.42 -9.85
C VAL A 682 24.57 -37.03 -9.49
N CYS A 683 24.15 -36.25 -10.48
CA CYS A 683 23.58 -34.91 -10.28
C CYS A 683 22.20 -34.84 -10.91
N SER A 684 21.26 -34.16 -10.23
CA SER A 684 19.85 -34.07 -10.64
C SER A 684 19.58 -33.23 -11.89
N GLY A 685 20.61 -32.69 -12.53
CA GLY A 685 20.52 -31.92 -13.76
C GLY A 685 21.88 -31.80 -14.46
N PRO A 686 21.88 -31.44 -15.75
CA PRO A 686 23.10 -31.34 -16.55
C PRO A 686 24.03 -30.24 -16.02
N GLY A 687 25.34 -30.50 -16.01
CA GLY A 687 26.37 -29.46 -15.76
C GLY A 687 26.86 -29.27 -14.32
N GLY A 688 26.42 -30.07 -13.34
CA GLY A 688 27.08 -30.17 -12.03
C GLY A 688 26.80 -29.02 -11.03
N THR A 689 25.87 -28.11 -11.31
CA THR A 689 25.37 -27.10 -10.36
C THR A 689 24.09 -27.54 -9.63
N ALA A 690 23.48 -28.64 -10.08
CA ALA A 690 22.35 -29.28 -9.42
C ALA A 690 22.82 -30.04 -8.16
N PRO A 691 21.93 -30.36 -7.20
CA PRO A 691 22.26 -31.26 -6.11
C PRO A 691 22.87 -32.57 -6.64
N CYS A 692 23.97 -33.02 -6.04
CA CYS A 692 24.66 -34.25 -6.42
C CYS A 692 24.83 -35.17 -5.22
N ALA A 693 24.93 -36.46 -5.48
CA ALA A 693 25.28 -37.49 -4.50
C ALA A 693 26.37 -38.41 -5.08
N GLN A 694 27.11 -39.10 -4.21
CA GLN A 694 28.24 -39.95 -4.58
C GLN A 694 28.13 -41.30 -3.87
N ALA A 695 28.57 -42.35 -4.54
CA ALA A 695 28.68 -43.70 -3.99
C ALA A 695 29.90 -44.42 -4.59
N THR A 696 30.31 -45.50 -3.95
CA THR A 696 31.50 -46.27 -4.26
C THR A 696 31.13 -47.57 -4.97
N VAL A 697 31.84 -47.90 -6.04
CA VAL A 697 31.80 -49.24 -6.64
C VAL A 697 33.02 -50.01 -6.16
N THR A 698 32.81 -51.17 -5.53
CA THR A 698 33.89 -52.10 -5.12
C THR A 698 33.94 -53.32 -6.03
N ILE A 699 35.07 -53.57 -6.66
CA ILE A 699 35.28 -54.69 -7.58
C ILE A 699 36.29 -55.66 -7.01
N LYS A 700 35.83 -56.89 -6.77
CA LYS A 700 36.67 -58.02 -6.39
C LYS A 700 37.32 -58.65 -7.62
N VAL A 701 38.64 -58.56 -7.77
CA VAL A 701 39.36 -59.16 -8.91
C VAL A 701 40.09 -60.44 -8.47
N ASN A 702 39.58 -61.59 -8.89
CA ASN A 702 40.18 -62.89 -8.58
C ASN A 702 41.20 -63.33 -9.64
N PRO A 703 42.26 -64.08 -9.27
CA PRO A 703 43.10 -64.75 -10.26
C PRO A 703 42.30 -65.73 -11.12
N LYS A 704 42.81 -66.05 -12.31
CA LYS A 704 42.24 -67.07 -13.19
C LYS A 704 43.28 -68.15 -13.45
N ALA A 705 43.01 -69.35 -12.93
CA ALA A 705 43.82 -70.53 -13.16
C ALA A 705 43.36 -71.31 -14.40
N THR A 706 44.31 -71.97 -15.07
CA THR A 706 44.12 -72.76 -16.28
C THR A 706 44.61 -74.19 -16.02
N ALA A 707 43.85 -75.19 -16.47
CA ALA A 707 44.18 -76.59 -16.21
C ALA A 707 45.57 -77.01 -16.77
N ASP A 708 46.29 -77.83 -16.00
CA ASP A 708 47.61 -78.35 -16.35
C ASP A 708 47.59 -79.85 -16.67
N SER A 709 48.59 -80.31 -17.45
CA SER A 709 48.80 -81.74 -17.71
C SER A 709 50.27 -82.14 -17.72
N TYR A 710 50.59 -83.25 -17.05
CA TYR A 710 51.93 -83.85 -16.98
C TYR A 710 51.86 -85.38 -17.10
N SER A 711 53.00 -86.06 -17.12
CA SER A 711 53.10 -87.53 -17.22
C SER A 711 54.22 -88.11 -16.36
N THR A 712 54.04 -89.34 -15.86
CA THR A 712 55.07 -90.09 -15.11
C THR A 712 54.93 -91.61 -15.33
N ALA A 713 55.93 -92.39 -14.89
CA ALA A 713 55.85 -93.84 -14.85
C ALA A 713 55.17 -94.32 -13.55
N PRO A 714 54.60 -95.54 -13.51
CA PRO A 714 54.08 -96.16 -12.29
C PRO A 714 55.15 -96.17 -11.21
N ASN A 715 54.74 -95.92 -9.96
CA ASN A 715 55.63 -95.83 -8.79
C ASN A 715 56.70 -94.73 -8.86
N ALA A 716 56.82 -93.97 -9.96
CA ALA A 716 57.78 -92.88 -10.10
C ALA A 716 57.16 -91.57 -9.64
N GLU A 717 57.76 -90.98 -8.61
CA GLU A 717 57.39 -89.67 -8.11
C GLU A 717 57.81 -88.59 -9.13
N LEU A 718 56.91 -87.64 -9.38
CA LEU A 718 57.23 -86.34 -9.95
C LEU A 718 57.66 -85.44 -8.79
N PRO A 719 58.97 -85.20 -8.59
CA PRO A 719 59.41 -84.31 -7.53
C PRO A 719 59.07 -82.85 -7.87
N ALA A 720 59.00 -82.02 -6.82
CA ALA A 720 58.94 -80.58 -6.97
C ALA A 720 60.15 -80.07 -7.76
N ASP A 721 59.87 -79.34 -8.85
CA ASP A 721 60.86 -78.91 -9.82
C ASP A 721 60.46 -77.54 -10.36
N ALA A 722 61.39 -76.60 -10.35
CA ALA A 722 61.15 -75.23 -10.80
C ALA A 722 60.73 -75.13 -12.27
N SER A 723 61.04 -76.15 -13.10
CA SER A 723 60.59 -76.23 -14.50
C SER A 723 59.12 -76.64 -14.66
N ARG A 724 58.47 -77.16 -13.60
CA ARG A 724 57.06 -77.55 -13.56
C ARG A 724 56.33 -76.70 -12.53
N ASN A 725 55.70 -75.63 -13.00
CA ASN A 725 54.98 -74.68 -12.16
C ASN A 725 53.54 -74.52 -12.66
N LEU A 726 52.57 -74.71 -11.76
CA LEU A 726 51.12 -74.59 -12.03
C LEU A 726 50.72 -73.16 -12.45
N GLY A 727 51.57 -72.17 -12.15
CA GLY A 727 51.32 -70.79 -12.52
C GLY A 727 51.71 -70.43 -13.95
N ALA A 728 52.31 -71.32 -14.74
CA ALA A 728 52.91 -70.96 -16.03
C ALA A 728 51.89 -70.49 -17.08
N ASN A 729 50.66 -71.00 -17.00
CA ASN A 729 49.52 -70.73 -17.88
C ASN A 729 48.38 -69.94 -17.16
N ASP A 730 48.64 -69.46 -15.95
CA ASP A 730 47.67 -68.77 -15.10
C ASP A 730 47.77 -67.24 -15.22
N ASP A 731 46.61 -66.58 -15.31
CA ASP A 731 46.47 -65.13 -15.23
C ASP A 731 46.35 -64.71 -13.75
N LYS A 732 47.45 -64.23 -13.18
CA LYS A 732 47.62 -63.99 -11.73
C LYS A 732 48.64 -62.87 -11.47
N PRO A 733 48.68 -62.29 -10.26
CA PRO A 733 49.77 -61.40 -9.86
C PRO A 733 51.08 -62.16 -9.66
N ASN A 734 52.21 -61.45 -9.80
CA ASN A 734 53.56 -62.06 -9.66
C ASN A 734 53.84 -62.65 -8.27
N ASN A 735 53.16 -62.16 -7.22
CA ASN A 735 53.29 -62.62 -5.84
C ASN A 735 52.18 -63.61 -5.43
N ALA A 736 51.45 -64.18 -6.40
CA ALA A 736 50.39 -65.15 -6.14
C ALA A 736 50.88 -66.38 -5.36
N LYS A 737 49.99 -66.98 -4.58
CA LYS A 737 50.24 -68.16 -3.76
C LYS A 737 49.38 -69.33 -4.21
N PHE A 738 49.99 -70.50 -4.30
CA PHE A 738 49.34 -71.73 -4.72
C PHE A 738 49.04 -72.63 -3.52
N SER A 739 47.94 -73.38 -3.61
CA SER A 739 47.59 -74.37 -2.60
C SER A 739 46.85 -75.54 -3.22
N LEU A 740 47.05 -76.72 -2.65
CA LEU A 740 46.30 -77.91 -2.99
C LEU A 740 44.87 -77.76 -2.46
N VAL A 741 43.87 -78.06 -3.29
CA VAL A 741 42.49 -78.23 -2.83
C VAL A 741 42.44 -79.50 -1.96
N PRO A 742 42.11 -79.40 -0.66
CA PRO A 742 42.16 -80.56 0.23
C PRO A 742 41.30 -81.72 -0.26
N GLY A 743 41.87 -82.93 -0.30
CA GLY A 743 41.16 -84.15 -0.72
C GLY A 743 40.89 -84.27 -2.23
N SER A 744 41.43 -83.36 -3.06
CA SER A 744 41.22 -83.40 -4.52
C SER A 744 42.08 -84.42 -5.26
N ALA A 745 43.13 -84.95 -4.63
CA ALA A 745 44.03 -85.92 -5.26
C ALA A 745 43.35 -87.29 -5.43
N THR A 746 43.48 -87.86 -6.62
CA THR A 746 42.93 -89.18 -7.01
C THR A 746 44.04 -90.00 -7.66
N ASN A 747 44.07 -91.30 -7.35
CA ASN A 747 45.04 -92.26 -7.88
C ASN A 747 46.51 -91.87 -7.58
N GLY A 748 46.73 -91.18 -6.46
CA GLY A 748 48.03 -90.77 -5.97
C GLY A 748 47.95 -89.67 -4.92
N THR A 749 49.11 -89.26 -4.41
CA THR A 749 49.27 -88.21 -3.42
C THR A 749 49.95 -86.99 -4.03
N ALA A 750 49.35 -85.81 -3.87
CA ALA A 750 49.88 -84.55 -4.36
C ALA A 750 50.29 -83.63 -3.20
N THR A 751 51.35 -82.84 -3.41
CA THR A 751 51.64 -81.65 -2.60
C THR A 751 51.82 -80.45 -3.52
N VAL A 752 51.32 -79.28 -3.11
CA VAL A 752 51.47 -78.02 -3.86
C VAL A 752 52.13 -77.01 -2.94
N ASN A 753 53.28 -76.50 -3.38
CA ASN A 753 54.02 -75.47 -2.66
C ASN A 753 53.45 -74.08 -2.96
N PRO A 754 53.61 -73.10 -2.05
CA PRO A 754 53.09 -71.75 -2.25
C PRO A 754 53.63 -71.02 -3.48
N ASP A 755 54.74 -71.45 -4.06
CA ASP A 755 55.33 -70.89 -5.29
C ASP A 755 54.78 -71.49 -6.59
N GLY A 756 53.88 -72.49 -6.50
CA GLY A 756 53.29 -73.16 -7.65
C GLY A 756 54.04 -74.40 -8.13
N THR A 757 55.19 -74.73 -7.53
CA THR A 757 55.80 -76.05 -7.72
C THR A 757 54.97 -77.11 -7.01
N PHE A 758 54.96 -78.34 -7.53
CA PHE A 758 54.19 -79.44 -6.94
C PHE A 758 54.99 -80.74 -6.99
N SER A 759 54.70 -81.65 -6.07
CA SER A 759 55.10 -83.05 -6.20
C SER A 759 53.88 -83.95 -6.35
N PHE A 760 54.03 -85.03 -7.10
CA PHE A 760 52.98 -86.03 -7.27
C PHE A 760 53.56 -87.43 -7.27
N LYS A 761 53.04 -88.30 -6.40
CA LYS A 761 53.38 -89.72 -6.37
C LYS A 761 52.14 -90.53 -6.72
N PRO A 762 52.12 -91.26 -7.85
CA PRO A 762 51.04 -92.20 -8.16
C PRO A 762 50.85 -93.23 -7.06
N ASP A 763 49.61 -93.72 -6.90
CA ASP A 763 49.37 -94.89 -6.05
C ASP A 763 50.19 -96.08 -6.54
N GLN A 764 50.50 -97.00 -5.63
CA GLN A 764 51.34 -98.14 -5.93
C GLN A 764 50.78 -98.93 -7.12
N ASP A 765 51.61 -99.17 -8.12
CA ASP A 765 51.30 -99.90 -9.37
C ASP A 765 50.18 -99.29 -10.22
N PHE A 766 49.76 -98.05 -9.95
CA PHE A 766 48.70 -97.37 -10.70
C PHE A 766 49.13 -97.06 -12.15
N VAL A 767 48.23 -97.33 -13.10
CA VAL A 767 48.33 -96.98 -14.52
C VAL A 767 47.00 -96.35 -14.95
N GLY A 768 47.06 -95.19 -15.61
CA GLY A 768 45.89 -94.41 -16.00
C GLY A 768 46.03 -92.93 -15.68
N ASP A 769 44.92 -92.19 -15.72
CA ASP A 769 44.89 -90.77 -15.36
C ASP A 769 44.72 -90.62 -13.84
N ALA A 770 45.65 -89.90 -13.24
CA ALA A 770 45.54 -89.39 -11.88
C ALA A 770 45.27 -87.88 -11.92
N THR A 771 44.54 -87.34 -10.94
CA THR A 771 44.24 -85.90 -10.91
C THR A 771 44.40 -85.32 -9.52
N PHE A 772 44.68 -84.03 -9.43
CA PHE A 772 44.49 -83.23 -8.22
C PHE A 772 44.01 -81.83 -8.63
N SER A 773 43.49 -81.04 -7.71
CA SER A 773 43.11 -79.65 -7.99
C SER A 773 43.85 -78.66 -7.11
N TYR A 774 44.12 -77.47 -7.65
CA TYR A 774 44.78 -76.38 -6.95
C TYR A 774 43.96 -75.09 -6.99
N LYS A 775 44.32 -74.16 -6.11
CA LYS A 775 43.90 -72.76 -6.14
C LYS A 775 45.12 -71.87 -6.25
N VAL A 776 44.98 -70.80 -7.00
CA VAL A 776 45.91 -69.67 -6.98
C VAL A 776 45.20 -68.47 -6.37
N CYS A 777 45.81 -67.90 -5.34
CA CYS A 777 45.30 -66.74 -4.62
C CYS A 777 46.28 -65.57 -4.70
N ASN A 778 45.81 -64.35 -4.45
CA ASN A 778 46.70 -63.23 -4.19
C ASN A 778 47.56 -63.48 -2.93
N GLU A 779 48.58 -62.64 -2.71
CA GLU A 779 49.52 -62.80 -1.59
C GLU A 779 48.84 -62.89 -0.22
N ALA A 780 47.75 -62.14 -0.02
CA ALA A 780 46.99 -62.13 1.23
C ALA A 780 46.02 -63.32 1.39
N GLY A 781 45.79 -64.13 0.35
CA GLY A 781 44.85 -65.25 0.37
C GLY A 781 43.36 -64.85 0.38
N THR A 782 43.03 -63.58 0.15
CA THR A 782 41.65 -63.06 0.22
C THR A 782 40.89 -63.17 -1.12
N HIS A 783 41.63 -63.38 -2.21
CA HIS A 783 41.13 -63.49 -3.58
C HIS A 783 41.73 -64.72 -4.22
N CYS A 784 40.89 -65.68 -4.62
CA CYS A 784 41.33 -66.96 -5.12
C CYS A 784 40.60 -67.31 -6.42
N SER A 785 41.29 -68.03 -7.30
CA SER A 785 40.69 -68.67 -8.45
C SER A 785 39.63 -69.69 -8.00
N ALA A 786 38.80 -70.12 -8.96
CA ALA A 786 38.10 -71.38 -8.82
C ALA A 786 39.09 -72.55 -8.74
N ASP A 787 38.63 -73.68 -8.20
CA ASP A 787 39.37 -74.93 -8.16
C ASP A 787 39.75 -75.35 -9.58
N THR A 788 41.04 -75.59 -9.83
CA THR A 788 41.56 -75.90 -11.17
C THR A 788 42.28 -77.24 -11.16
N THR A 789 41.96 -78.08 -12.14
CA THR A 789 42.43 -79.47 -12.19
C THR A 789 43.78 -79.61 -12.88
N VAL A 790 44.64 -80.47 -12.32
CA VAL A 790 45.87 -80.98 -12.90
C VAL A 790 45.68 -82.45 -13.23
N THR A 791 46.05 -82.85 -14.45
CA THR A 791 45.98 -84.26 -14.90
C THR A 791 47.38 -84.86 -15.07
N ILE A 792 47.66 -85.95 -14.37
CA ILE A 792 48.91 -86.73 -14.45
C ILE A 792 48.64 -88.05 -15.16
N LYS A 793 49.23 -88.23 -16.35
CA LYS A 793 49.15 -89.49 -17.09
C LYS A 793 50.20 -90.47 -16.59
N VAL A 794 49.80 -91.61 -16.04
CA VAL A 794 50.70 -92.65 -15.50
C VAL A 794 50.74 -93.85 -16.44
N SER A 795 51.91 -94.17 -17.01
CA SER A 795 52.06 -95.23 -18.02
C SER A 795 53.30 -96.11 -17.81
N SER A 796 53.14 -97.45 -17.82
CA SER A 796 54.24 -98.40 -17.68
C SER A 796 55.10 -98.51 -18.95
N ALA A 797 56.39 -98.77 -18.77
CA ALA A 797 57.28 -99.19 -19.86
C ALA A 797 57.09 -100.69 -20.17
N PRO A 798 57.20 -101.13 -21.44
CA PRO A 798 57.10 -102.54 -21.82
C PRO A 798 58.32 -103.35 -21.34
N VAL A 799 58.12 -104.60 -20.91
CA VAL A 799 59.20 -105.57 -20.58
C VAL A 799 58.88 -106.93 -21.20
N ALA A 800 59.76 -107.46 -22.06
CA ALA A 800 59.63 -108.80 -22.66
C ALA A 800 60.64 -109.79 -22.06
N GLN A 801 60.24 -111.04 -21.81
CA GLN A 801 61.03 -112.10 -21.19
C GLN A 801 61.04 -113.38 -22.05
N PRO A 802 62.11 -114.21 -22.02
CA PRO A 802 62.16 -115.44 -22.81
C PRO A 802 61.08 -116.47 -22.41
N ASP A 803 60.48 -117.11 -23.41
CA ASP A 803 59.45 -118.14 -23.24
C ASP A 803 59.95 -119.54 -23.59
N GLU A 804 59.46 -120.56 -22.89
CA GLU A 804 59.77 -121.96 -23.18
C GLU A 804 58.50 -122.82 -23.18
N PHE A 805 58.35 -123.65 -24.21
CA PHE A 805 57.20 -124.54 -24.40
C PHE A 805 57.67 -125.94 -24.81
N THR A 806 56.92 -126.98 -24.43
CA THR A 806 57.20 -128.38 -24.79
C THR A 806 56.00 -128.98 -25.51
N VAL A 807 56.22 -129.69 -26.62
CA VAL A 807 55.16 -130.31 -27.43
C VAL A 807 55.57 -131.72 -27.89
N ALA A 808 54.58 -132.61 -28.02
CA ALA A 808 54.79 -133.94 -28.57
C ALA A 808 54.94 -133.90 -30.11
N PRO A 809 55.74 -134.78 -30.73
CA PRO A 809 55.90 -134.84 -32.18
C PRO A 809 54.56 -134.99 -32.91
N GLY A 810 54.38 -134.20 -33.97
CA GLY A 810 53.19 -134.23 -34.83
C GLY A 810 51.90 -133.65 -34.24
N GLN A 811 51.93 -133.07 -33.03
CA GLN A 811 50.80 -132.36 -32.43
C GLN A 811 51.03 -130.84 -32.50
N PRO A 812 50.04 -130.04 -32.92
CA PRO A 812 50.15 -128.59 -32.85
C PRO A 812 50.12 -128.11 -31.40
N ILE A 813 50.91 -127.08 -31.09
CA ILE A 813 50.85 -126.34 -29.82
C ILE A 813 50.35 -124.92 -30.05
N GLN A 814 49.46 -124.47 -29.18
CA GLN A 814 49.12 -123.05 -29.05
C GLN A 814 49.88 -122.49 -27.84
N GLY A 815 50.65 -121.44 -28.07
CA GLY A 815 51.39 -120.73 -27.04
C GLY A 815 51.02 -119.25 -26.98
N ASP A 816 51.32 -118.61 -25.86
CA ASP A 816 51.12 -117.18 -25.64
C ASP A 816 52.36 -116.63 -24.93
N VAL A 817 53.08 -115.71 -25.59
CA VAL A 817 54.31 -115.09 -25.04
C VAL A 817 54.02 -114.05 -23.96
N LYS A 818 52.76 -113.66 -23.76
CA LYS A 818 52.39 -112.67 -22.73
C LYS A 818 52.53 -113.21 -21.30
N GLY A 819 52.71 -114.52 -21.12
CA GLY A 819 52.58 -115.18 -19.82
C GLY A 819 53.56 -114.68 -18.75
N ASN A 820 54.72 -114.16 -19.16
CA ASN A 820 55.80 -113.65 -18.31
C ASN A 820 56.23 -112.21 -18.66
N ASP A 821 55.51 -111.55 -19.57
CA ASP A 821 55.78 -110.20 -20.05
C ASP A 821 55.01 -109.13 -19.27
N VAL A 822 55.58 -107.92 -19.16
CA VAL A 822 54.85 -106.72 -18.73
C VAL A 822 54.36 -105.99 -19.97
N VAL A 823 53.06 -106.13 -20.25
CA VAL A 823 52.41 -105.66 -21.49
C VAL A 823 51.65 -104.35 -21.24
N PRO A 824 52.14 -103.18 -21.71
CA PRO A 824 51.39 -101.93 -21.61
C PRO A 824 50.10 -101.98 -22.43
N ALA A 825 49.09 -101.21 -22.00
CA ALA A 825 47.82 -101.15 -22.72
C ALA A 825 48.02 -100.71 -24.19
N GLY A 826 47.51 -101.52 -25.13
CA GLY A 826 47.64 -101.27 -26.57
C GLY A 826 48.98 -101.68 -27.20
N ALA A 827 49.81 -102.46 -26.50
CA ALA A 827 51.01 -103.05 -27.08
C ALA A 827 50.70 -104.03 -28.22
N VAL A 828 51.59 -104.08 -29.22
CA VAL A 828 51.48 -104.97 -30.38
C VAL A 828 52.70 -105.89 -30.44
N PHE A 829 52.48 -107.17 -30.74
CA PHE A 829 53.54 -108.18 -30.85
C PHE A 829 53.81 -108.50 -32.32
N SER A 830 55.06 -108.81 -32.65
CA SER A 830 55.43 -109.35 -33.95
C SER A 830 56.67 -110.21 -33.84
N LEU A 831 56.95 -111.06 -34.84
CA LEU A 831 58.28 -111.64 -34.97
C LEU A 831 59.32 -110.54 -35.21
N VAL A 832 60.54 -110.74 -34.73
CA VAL A 832 61.65 -109.82 -35.00
C VAL A 832 62.06 -109.97 -36.47
N PRO A 833 62.01 -108.92 -37.29
CA PRO A 833 62.40 -109.03 -38.70
C PRO A 833 63.87 -109.43 -38.85
N GLY A 834 64.14 -110.45 -39.68
CA GLY A 834 65.50 -110.89 -40.01
C GLY A 834 66.12 -111.90 -39.05
N THR A 835 65.39 -112.39 -38.03
CA THR A 835 65.83 -113.51 -37.19
C THR A 835 65.34 -114.85 -37.76
N PRO A 836 66.04 -115.96 -37.47
CA PRO A 836 65.61 -117.29 -37.89
C PRO A 836 64.21 -117.60 -37.35
N VAL A 837 63.35 -118.11 -38.22
CA VAL A 837 62.05 -118.71 -37.87
C VAL A 837 62.10 -120.19 -38.22
N PRO A 838 61.22 -121.02 -37.65
CA PRO A 838 61.23 -122.46 -37.90
C PRO A 838 60.98 -122.73 -39.38
N ASP A 839 61.78 -123.61 -39.99
CA ASP A 839 61.58 -124.01 -41.38
C ASP A 839 60.29 -124.85 -41.52
N PRO A 840 59.28 -124.41 -42.28
CA PRO A 840 58.02 -125.12 -42.43
C PRO A 840 58.17 -126.53 -43.03
N ALA A 841 59.20 -126.77 -43.84
CA ALA A 841 59.39 -128.05 -44.53
C ALA A 841 60.14 -129.08 -43.67
N THR A 842 60.99 -128.63 -42.75
CA THR A 842 61.89 -129.51 -42.00
C THR A 842 61.64 -129.51 -40.49
N GLN A 843 61.11 -128.43 -39.92
CA GLN A 843 60.90 -128.27 -38.48
C GLN A 843 59.41 -128.16 -38.13
N GLY A 844 58.66 -127.27 -38.80
CA GLY A 844 57.23 -127.08 -38.55
C GLY A 844 56.72 -125.71 -38.96
N ALA A 845 55.41 -125.60 -39.21
CA ALA A 845 54.78 -124.33 -39.55
C ALA A 845 54.47 -123.50 -38.30
N LEU A 846 54.96 -122.25 -38.27
CA LEU A 846 54.69 -121.26 -37.23
C LEU A 846 53.72 -120.19 -37.76
N VAL A 847 52.67 -119.91 -36.99
CA VAL A 847 51.79 -118.74 -37.18
C VAL A 847 51.86 -117.91 -35.90
N PHE A 848 52.36 -116.68 -35.98
CA PHE A 848 52.49 -115.76 -34.86
C PHE A 848 51.55 -114.56 -35.05
N ASN A 849 50.69 -114.29 -34.08
CA ASN A 849 49.65 -113.28 -34.14
C ASN A 849 50.10 -111.97 -33.45
N ASN A 850 49.45 -110.86 -33.80
CA ASN A 850 49.80 -109.53 -33.29
C ASN A 850 49.43 -109.29 -31.81
N ASP A 851 48.75 -110.26 -31.20
CA ASP A 851 48.33 -110.27 -29.80
C ASP A 851 49.25 -111.11 -28.90
N GLY A 852 50.37 -111.60 -29.43
CA GLY A 852 51.37 -112.41 -28.72
C GLY A 852 51.10 -113.92 -28.74
N THR A 853 49.94 -114.35 -29.27
CA THR A 853 49.65 -115.79 -29.40
C THR A 853 50.32 -116.38 -30.63
N PHE A 854 50.67 -117.66 -30.58
CA PHE A 854 51.18 -118.38 -31.73
C PHE A 854 50.67 -119.82 -31.79
N THR A 855 50.67 -120.38 -32.99
CA THR A 855 50.48 -121.81 -33.22
C THR A 855 51.71 -122.38 -33.93
N PHE A 856 52.30 -123.43 -33.36
CA PHE A 856 53.39 -124.17 -34.00
C PHE A 856 52.97 -125.61 -34.26
N THR A 857 53.09 -126.05 -35.51
CA THR A 857 52.78 -127.43 -35.93
C THR A 857 54.06 -128.11 -36.41
N PRO A 858 54.69 -128.99 -35.61
CA PRO A 858 55.91 -129.68 -36.01
C PRO A 858 55.64 -130.63 -37.19
N VAL A 859 56.61 -130.75 -38.09
CA VAL A 859 56.56 -131.75 -39.18
C VAL A 859 56.48 -133.15 -38.56
N GLN A 860 55.70 -134.05 -39.17
CA GLN A 860 55.53 -135.42 -38.68
C GLN A 860 56.89 -136.11 -38.55
N GLY A 861 57.23 -136.58 -37.34
CA GLY A 861 58.51 -137.24 -37.04
C GLY A 861 59.65 -136.30 -36.64
N PHE A 862 59.46 -134.97 -36.64
CA PHE A 862 60.45 -134.03 -36.13
C PHE A 862 60.59 -134.15 -34.61
N THR A 863 61.83 -134.27 -34.13
CA THR A 863 62.21 -134.17 -32.72
C THR A 863 63.43 -133.26 -32.61
N GLY A 864 63.40 -132.28 -31.71
CA GLY A 864 64.45 -131.28 -31.57
C GLY A 864 63.94 -129.98 -30.97
N THR A 865 64.84 -129.01 -30.84
CA THR A 865 64.52 -127.66 -30.35
C THR A 865 64.31 -126.71 -31.52
N VAL A 866 63.35 -125.82 -31.38
CA VAL A 866 63.01 -124.77 -32.34
C VAL A 866 63.00 -123.45 -31.58
N ASP A 867 63.76 -122.46 -32.04
CA ASP A 867 63.81 -121.12 -31.43
C ASP A 867 63.32 -120.06 -32.43
N PHE A 868 62.61 -119.05 -31.96
CA PHE A 868 62.30 -117.83 -32.72
C PHE A 868 62.25 -116.61 -31.80
N GLU A 869 62.44 -115.40 -32.34
CA GLU A 869 62.37 -114.16 -31.55
C GLU A 869 61.12 -113.35 -31.87
N TYR A 870 60.52 -112.75 -30.83
CA TYR A 870 59.44 -111.77 -30.96
C TYR A 870 59.85 -110.41 -30.38
N GLN A 871 59.14 -109.37 -30.80
CA GLN A 871 59.22 -108.03 -30.25
C GLN A 871 57.83 -107.55 -29.80
N MET A 872 57.80 -106.83 -28.69
CA MET A 872 56.64 -106.11 -28.16
C MET A 872 56.91 -104.60 -28.26
N CYS A 873 56.05 -103.89 -29.00
CA CYS A 873 56.16 -102.44 -29.18
C CYS A 873 55.02 -101.74 -28.43
N ALA A 874 55.35 -100.75 -27.59
CA ALA A 874 54.35 -99.97 -26.87
C ALA A 874 53.74 -98.87 -27.76
N GLY A 875 52.41 -98.72 -27.71
CA GLY A 875 51.68 -97.62 -28.35
C GLY A 875 50.81 -98.05 -29.55
N PRO A 876 49.77 -97.27 -29.89
CA PRO A 876 48.87 -97.57 -31.01
C PRO A 876 49.64 -97.59 -32.33
N GLY A 877 49.70 -98.76 -32.99
CA GLY A 877 50.32 -98.89 -34.31
C GLY A 877 51.80 -99.32 -34.34
N GLY A 878 52.42 -99.67 -33.20
CA GLY A 878 53.70 -100.39 -33.19
C GLY A 878 54.96 -99.55 -33.48
N THR A 879 54.95 -98.24 -33.20
CA THR A 879 56.14 -97.39 -33.33
C THR A 879 56.97 -97.38 -32.04
N ALA A 880 58.25 -97.79 -32.14
CA ALA A 880 59.29 -97.94 -31.11
C ALA A 880 59.23 -96.99 -29.88
N PRO A 881 59.67 -97.42 -28.67
CA PRO A 881 60.62 -98.49 -28.39
C PRO A 881 59.97 -99.88 -28.26
N CYS A 882 60.56 -100.85 -28.97
CA CYS A 882 60.19 -102.26 -28.87
C CYS A 882 61.19 -102.99 -27.97
N VAL A 883 60.68 -103.86 -27.11
CA VAL A 883 61.48 -104.83 -26.34
C VAL A 883 61.40 -106.19 -27.02
N ARG A 884 62.46 -107.01 -26.92
CA ARG A 884 62.59 -108.29 -27.63
C ARG A 884 62.80 -109.43 -26.64
N ALA A 885 62.31 -110.61 -26.99
CA ALA A 885 62.58 -111.85 -26.29
C ALA A 885 62.51 -113.06 -27.23
N SER A 886 63.00 -114.21 -26.75
CA SER A 886 63.08 -115.45 -27.52
C SER A 886 62.06 -116.47 -27.02
N VAL A 887 61.44 -117.20 -27.94
CA VAL A 887 60.64 -118.39 -27.65
C VAL A 887 61.44 -119.64 -28.00
N ARG A 888 61.50 -120.60 -27.08
CA ARG A 888 62.05 -121.95 -27.29
C ARG A 888 60.96 -123.01 -27.25
N LEU A 889 60.90 -123.84 -28.28
CA LEU A 889 59.97 -124.95 -28.43
C LEU A 889 60.74 -126.28 -28.43
N ASN A 890 60.52 -127.11 -27.41
CA ASN A 890 61.12 -128.44 -27.30
C ASN A 890 60.14 -129.51 -27.81
N VAL A 891 60.44 -130.11 -28.98
CA VAL A 891 59.64 -131.19 -29.57
C VAL A 891 60.24 -132.54 -29.16
N GLN A 892 59.67 -133.20 -28.16
CA GLN A 892 60.23 -134.41 -27.55
C GLN A 892 59.28 -135.62 -27.61
N ALA A 893 59.78 -136.75 -28.13
CA ALA A 893 59.03 -138.01 -28.15
C ALA A 893 58.86 -138.58 -26.73
N ILE A 894 57.62 -138.87 -26.33
CA ILE A 894 57.31 -139.46 -25.02
C ILE A 894 57.78 -140.92 -25.02
N VAL A 895 58.85 -141.23 -24.30
CA VAL A 895 59.23 -142.59 -23.92
C VAL A 895 58.75 -142.81 -22.48
N LEU A 896 57.84 -143.77 -22.27
CA LEU A 896 57.44 -144.23 -20.93
C LEU A 896 58.23 -145.50 -20.58
N PRO A 897 59.12 -145.49 -19.57
CA PRO A 897 59.67 -146.72 -18.99
C PRO A 897 58.82 -147.20 -17.81
N SER A 898 58.46 -148.48 -17.85
CA SER A 898 57.76 -149.25 -16.84
C SER A 898 58.70 -149.81 -15.75
N THR A 899 58.31 -149.63 -14.48
CA THR A 899 58.76 -150.33 -13.24
C THR A 899 60.24 -150.14 -12.84
N VAL A 900 60.64 -149.81 -11.61
CA VAL A 900 60.41 -150.45 -10.28
C VAL A 900 60.61 -149.40 -9.13
N PRO A 901 60.63 -149.73 -7.81
CA PRO A 901 59.61 -149.47 -6.79
C PRO A 901 59.98 -148.40 -5.72
N VAL A 902 58.98 -148.07 -4.89
CA VAL A 902 58.89 -147.08 -3.79
C VAL A 902 59.97 -147.25 -2.69
N PRO A 903 60.34 -146.18 -1.92
CA PRO A 903 59.65 -146.00 -0.63
C PRO A 903 59.34 -144.53 -0.24
N ALA A 904 58.22 -144.40 0.48
CA ALA A 904 57.87 -143.38 1.47
C ALA A 904 58.01 -141.88 1.10
N LEU A 905 56.88 -141.21 0.92
CA LEU A 905 56.42 -140.13 1.81
C LEU A 905 55.01 -139.64 1.40
N ASN A 906 54.07 -139.72 2.35
CA ASN A 906 53.14 -138.67 2.75
C ASN A 906 52.76 -137.58 1.74
N LEU A 907 51.54 -137.60 1.20
CA LEU A 907 50.34 -136.92 1.76
C LEU A 907 49.19 -137.14 0.77
N TRP A 908 48.22 -137.97 1.14
CA TRP A 908 47.04 -138.19 0.31
C TRP A 908 46.09 -136.99 0.37
N SER A 909 45.70 -136.64 -0.84
CA SER A 909 44.81 -135.63 -1.35
C SER A 909 43.33 -135.96 -1.15
N LEU A 910 42.54 -134.88 -1.11
CA LEU A 910 41.23 -134.68 -1.75
C LEU A 910 40.06 -135.63 -1.44
N LEU A 911 38.99 -135.07 -0.85
CA LEU A 911 37.61 -135.35 -1.26
C LEU A 911 36.60 -134.32 -0.70
N GLY A 912 35.61 -133.98 -1.54
CA GLY A 912 34.35 -133.29 -1.21
C GLY A 912 34.33 -131.82 -1.69
N LEU A 913 33.97 -131.47 -2.92
CA LEU A 913 32.78 -131.80 -3.73
C LEU A 913 31.44 -131.30 -3.12
N SER A 914 30.95 -130.20 -3.70
CA SER A 914 29.56 -129.95 -4.15
C SER A 914 28.39 -129.90 -3.15
N ALA A 915 27.73 -128.74 -3.10
CA ALA A 915 26.27 -128.58 -3.29
C ALA A 915 25.94 -127.06 -3.36
N LEU A 916 25.46 -126.53 -4.49
CA LEU A 916 24.03 -126.42 -4.87
C LEU A 916 23.20 -125.49 -3.97
N LEU A 917 22.27 -124.65 -4.44
CA LEU A 917 21.83 -124.19 -5.76
C LEU A 917 20.80 -123.07 -5.46
N GLY A 918 20.78 -122.01 -6.27
CA GLY A 918 19.50 -121.58 -6.85
C GLY A 918 18.78 -120.32 -6.35
N VAL A 919 18.41 -119.52 -7.38
CA VAL A 919 17.03 -119.11 -7.75
C VAL A 919 16.77 -117.60 -7.80
N PHE A 920 16.77 -117.11 -9.05
CA PHE A 920 15.83 -116.19 -9.73
C PHE A 920 15.55 -114.78 -9.20
N GLY A 921 15.55 -113.82 -10.14
CA GLY A 921 14.44 -112.85 -10.18
C GLY A 921 14.70 -111.44 -10.73
N LEU A 922 14.90 -111.33 -12.05
CA LEU A 922 14.24 -110.39 -12.98
C LEU A 922 13.91 -108.91 -12.63
N ARG A 923 14.21 -108.07 -13.65
CA ARG A 923 13.60 -106.80 -14.15
C ARG A 923 14.22 -105.47 -13.67
N ARG A 924 14.85 -104.68 -14.57
CA ARG A 924 14.35 -103.78 -15.65
C ARG A 924 13.57 -102.54 -15.16
N ARG A 925 14.14 -101.35 -15.39
CA ARG A 925 13.71 -100.28 -16.35
C ARG A 925 14.70 -99.09 -16.27
N GLN A 926 15.38 -98.75 -17.38
CA GLN A 926 15.15 -97.60 -18.30
C GLN A 926 15.39 -96.22 -17.65
N ARG A 927 16.38 -95.43 -18.10
CA ARG A 927 16.32 -94.42 -19.20
C ARG A 927 15.08 -93.53 -19.06
N GLN A 928 15.16 -92.21 -18.97
CA GLN A 928 15.98 -91.24 -19.72
C GLN A 928 16.49 -90.11 -18.85
#